data_AF-A0A1S1MZP2-F1
#
_entry.id   AF-A0A1S1MZP2-F1
#
_cell.length_a   1.000
_cell.length_b   1.000
_cell.length_c   1.000
_cell.angle_alpha   90.00
_cell.angle_beta   90.00
_cell.angle_gamma   90.00
#
_symmetry.space_group_name_H-M   'P 1'
#
loop_
_entity.id
_entity.type
_entity.pdbx_description
1 polymer ?
#
loop_
_entity_poly.entity_id
_entity_poly.type
_entity_poly.pdbx_seq_one_letter_code
_entity_poly.pdbx_strand_id
1 'polypeptide(L)'
;MSTIEQQIQALNATNAELATKSNALTQAVQTQVTRIEQAVSDAKIDMSSATTTVLNKVKADAAQVNAEIENRMDAAIKPWMPAMSKVQFEALREQRAQQYAGSGFVEWGRHNRGTATENVNIGIWQYISPNCVNTLLMGEAASNSHDGTSSALYPKVLVSNVLHHVSRVAHSSTQNHIRFPSAPDGTKTYDTATGTVTQHDTSEDAFMAETSTNKVVTTRKDLVFLETWHEDISDKDIVYPLGNVQYGIGNYNGITLSNNKVAQSYSAFGEWDTATQGNGAKWSSLSDEQKTVFLAQPEHNIYYDPHANALIQVRYRIRVVEGYSDHWNDVRPAVPEVTTEWALAGRKRIAYVQGSSATVSKTVFVKKSHNQTLLSSDDLGIAEGEGQTMGVSSHSGTKPMAVPIALVQRLNQGAYHPVFNPMGTAQFTQTNVANYHWNTLPANYYPSRAGCFELPSASRIGRHVNYASVTSGQTGRPSRYKYHDTIYAGLVEDLRLDANKLEPMRLMEDTMSKAVTGALRGKGCVPYTLINTDFCHDSEMTIYIDVNNNVNPNPLTKNLPLFNRAKYFSYADTQKFDIPTVLIKFLDYGDTDLGSYAGGHPLDTWVKVDRACLLNSRTHIALINPNNGNANWIDTGRASTIKAQIIVPTDYQGCEFESLPYVDIIGDPDKVVELFPQGVIGQWNPNHVPDGSGERFALNRKAISGDNDLVTFYNGEQWETSTNAMNLVAQSNTISHPTVFAQDNVALYFYDSKADSTVSAALGKIESLSGKVWCGNDARASFGAYLQTSLTGKVPTSISYTTNAFVPVTKVNLLAGMLVRDEAPEHEVLPHLGGTLDNAGCKALYSLTAKNGLYYLQFNGSELKLDSVEPIEINSTNLTMDMVKGSVYFVKNNAGTSAMDGQYWYCNTSSTVNWNADIWVKQPNGRVGVKGLDRNEYLIPYEPTSWGDDKRITLLDGENVKTDFNGNSVSAFCHHTLFPIGIASN
;
A
#
# COMPACT_ATOMS: atom_id res chain seq x y z
N MET A 1 65.17 -111.31 -94.31
CA MET A 1 64.75 -110.52 -93.14
C MET A 1 65.51 -109.20 -93.17
N SER A 2 65.04 -108.19 -93.91
CA SER A 2 65.84 -106.98 -94.20
C SER A 2 64.99 -105.72 -94.31
N THR A 3 65.55 -104.61 -93.83
CA THR A 3 65.24 -103.18 -94.10
C THR A 3 63.96 -102.54 -93.54
N ILE A 4 62.81 -103.23 -93.48
CA ILE A 4 61.55 -102.58 -93.02
C ILE A 4 61.44 -102.50 -91.47
N GLU A 5 61.87 -103.53 -90.75
CA GLU A 5 61.79 -103.57 -89.28
C GLU A 5 62.68 -102.51 -88.59
N GLN A 6 63.85 -102.21 -89.16
CA GLN A 6 64.75 -101.15 -88.66
C GLN A 6 64.16 -99.75 -88.86
N GLN A 7 63.45 -99.50 -89.97
CA GLN A 7 62.77 -98.23 -90.21
C GLN A 7 61.59 -98.03 -89.25
N ILE A 8 60.84 -99.09 -88.92
CA ILE A 8 59.75 -99.05 -87.92
C ILE A 8 60.32 -98.77 -86.51
N GLN A 9 61.45 -99.37 -86.14
CA GLN A 9 62.11 -99.07 -84.86
C GLN A 9 62.58 -97.62 -84.75
N ALA A 10 63.18 -97.07 -85.82
CA ALA A 10 63.62 -95.67 -85.85
C ALA A 10 62.43 -94.68 -85.82
N LEU A 11 61.33 -95.00 -86.51
CA LEU A 11 60.10 -94.20 -86.46
C LEU A 11 59.48 -94.22 -85.06
N ASN A 12 59.44 -95.39 -84.42
CA ASN A 12 58.91 -95.54 -83.06
C ASN A 12 59.76 -94.79 -82.02
N ALA A 13 61.10 -94.79 -82.17
CA ALA A 13 61.99 -94.00 -81.32
C ALA A 13 61.77 -92.49 -81.49
N THR A 14 61.61 -92.01 -82.74
CA THR A 14 61.34 -90.60 -83.04
C THR A 14 59.96 -90.18 -82.51
N ASN A 15 58.94 -91.03 -82.65
CA ASN A 15 57.61 -90.78 -82.10
C ASN A 15 57.61 -90.76 -80.55
N ALA A 16 58.43 -91.60 -79.90
CA ALA A 16 58.60 -91.56 -78.46
C ALA A 16 59.28 -90.26 -77.98
N GLU A 17 60.27 -89.76 -78.73
CA GLU A 17 60.94 -88.50 -78.42
C GLU A 17 60.01 -87.28 -78.65
N LEU A 18 59.22 -87.30 -79.72
CA LEU A 18 58.19 -86.29 -79.99
C LEU A 18 57.10 -86.29 -78.91
N ALA A 19 56.64 -87.46 -78.47
CA ALA A 19 55.69 -87.58 -77.36
C ALA A 19 56.27 -87.00 -76.06
N THR A 20 57.56 -87.25 -75.80
CA THR A 20 58.25 -86.70 -74.61
C THR A 20 58.35 -85.17 -74.69
N LYS A 21 58.74 -84.61 -75.84
CA LYS A 21 58.80 -83.16 -76.06
C LYS A 21 57.42 -82.50 -76.03
N SER A 22 56.40 -83.15 -76.58
CA SER A 22 55.01 -82.70 -76.53
C SER A 22 54.49 -82.65 -75.09
N ASN A 23 54.77 -83.67 -74.28
CA ASN A 23 54.41 -83.70 -72.87
C ASN A 23 55.16 -82.63 -72.06
N ALA A 24 56.46 -82.42 -72.34
CA ALA A 24 57.24 -81.36 -71.70
C ALA A 24 56.73 -79.95 -72.06
N LEU A 25 56.38 -79.72 -73.33
CA LEU A 25 55.77 -78.48 -73.78
C LEU A 25 54.40 -78.27 -73.13
N THR A 26 53.58 -79.31 -73.05
CA THR A 26 52.26 -79.26 -72.39
C THR A 26 52.41 -78.92 -70.91
N GLN A 27 53.37 -79.51 -70.19
CA GLN A 27 53.65 -79.17 -68.79
C GLN A 27 54.18 -77.74 -68.63
N ALA A 28 55.04 -77.27 -69.52
CA ALA A 28 55.56 -75.90 -69.50
C ALA A 28 54.44 -74.87 -69.75
N VAL A 29 53.57 -75.14 -70.72
CA VAL A 29 52.38 -74.32 -71.00
C VAL A 29 51.43 -74.34 -69.81
N GLN A 30 51.13 -75.50 -69.24
CA GLN A 30 50.25 -75.60 -68.08
C GLN A 30 50.81 -74.82 -66.87
N THR A 31 52.12 -74.93 -66.62
CA THR A 31 52.80 -74.16 -65.56
C THR A 31 52.68 -72.66 -65.81
N GLN A 32 52.83 -72.22 -67.05
CA GLN A 32 52.71 -70.81 -67.40
C GLN A 32 51.27 -70.31 -67.32
N VAL A 33 50.28 -71.13 -67.69
CA VAL A 33 48.85 -70.82 -67.51
C VAL A 33 48.53 -70.65 -66.02
N THR A 34 48.96 -71.57 -65.16
CA THR A 34 48.74 -71.45 -63.71
C THR A 34 49.41 -70.19 -63.12
N ARG A 35 50.60 -69.80 -63.60
CA ARG A 35 51.23 -68.54 -63.18
C ARG A 35 50.43 -67.31 -63.61
N ILE A 36 49.89 -67.31 -64.83
CA ILE A 36 49.05 -66.22 -65.33
C ILE A 36 47.74 -66.16 -64.52
N GLU A 37 47.10 -67.29 -64.26
CA GLU A 37 45.89 -67.37 -63.45
C GLU A 37 46.13 -66.84 -62.03
N GLN A 38 47.26 -67.18 -61.41
CA GLN A 38 47.65 -66.67 -60.10
C GLN A 38 47.89 -65.15 -60.15
N ALA A 39 48.65 -64.65 -61.12
CA ALA A 39 48.91 -63.22 -61.26
C ALA A 39 47.62 -62.41 -61.52
N VAL A 40 46.68 -62.97 -62.28
CA VAL A 40 45.35 -62.37 -62.50
C VAL A 40 44.51 -62.39 -61.22
N SER A 41 44.58 -63.45 -60.42
CA SER A 41 43.92 -63.53 -59.12
C SER A 41 44.47 -62.48 -58.15
N ASP A 42 45.78 -62.36 -58.04
CA ASP A 42 46.45 -61.40 -57.17
C ASP A 42 46.11 -59.96 -57.60
N ALA A 43 46.14 -59.66 -58.90
CA ALA A 43 45.73 -58.36 -59.44
C ALA A 43 44.25 -58.03 -59.16
N LYS A 44 43.36 -59.02 -59.19
CA LYS A 44 41.94 -58.82 -58.81
C LYS A 44 41.79 -58.51 -57.32
N ILE A 45 42.56 -59.17 -56.46
CA ILE A 45 42.56 -58.92 -55.01
C ILE A 45 43.08 -57.51 -54.72
N ASP A 46 44.19 -57.11 -55.34
CA ASP A 46 44.77 -55.78 -55.21
C ASP A 46 43.82 -54.69 -55.74
N MET A 47 43.16 -54.94 -56.87
CA MET A 47 42.17 -54.00 -57.41
C MET A 47 40.93 -53.90 -56.50
N SER A 48 40.47 -55.00 -55.90
CA SER A 48 39.35 -55.01 -54.96
C SER A 48 39.68 -54.28 -53.66
N SER A 49 40.88 -54.48 -53.12
CA SER A 49 41.35 -53.81 -51.90
C SER A 49 41.59 -52.31 -52.13
N ALA A 50 42.17 -51.93 -53.28
CA ALA A 50 42.28 -50.54 -53.70
C ALA A 50 40.91 -49.88 -53.89
N THR A 51 39.97 -50.57 -54.55
CA THR A 51 38.59 -50.07 -54.75
C THR A 51 37.87 -49.86 -53.41
N THR A 52 38.01 -50.80 -52.47
CA THR A 52 37.41 -50.70 -51.13
C THR A 52 37.99 -49.54 -50.34
N THR A 53 39.31 -49.33 -50.42
CA THR A 53 40.01 -48.22 -49.77
C THR A 53 39.54 -46.87 -50.31
N VAL A 54 39.43 -46.74 -51.64
CA VAL A 54 38.92 -45.53 -52.29
C VAL A 54 37.46 -45.29 -51.90
N LEU A 55 36.62 -46.32 -51.91
CA LEU A 55 35.19 -46.19 -51.57
C LEU A 55 34.98 -45.74 -50.12
N ASN A 56 35.78 -46.26 -49.18
CA ASN A 56 35.71 -45.85 -47.78
C ASN A 56 36.15 -44.40 -47.59
N LYS A 57 37.19 -43.96 -48.31
CA LYS A 57 37.62 -42.56 -48.30
C LYS A 57 36.54 -41.63 -48.85
N VAL A 58 35.95 -41.97 -50.00
CA VAL A 58 34.84 -41.20 -50.59
C VAL A 58 33.64 -41.11 -49.64
N LYS A 59 33.30 -42.18 -48.91
CA LYS A 59 32.24 -42.15 -47.90
C LYS A 59 32.57 -41.24 -46.71
N ALA A 60 33.81 -41.26 -46.23
CA ALA A 60 34.26 -40.39 -45.15
C ALA A 60 34.25 -38.92 -45.57
N ASP A 61 34.76 -38.62 -46.77
CA ASP A 61 34.75 -37.27 -47.34
C ASP A 61 33.31 -36.77 -47.55
N ALA A 62 32.41 -37.63 -48.05
CA ALA A 62 31.00 -37.30 -48.22
C ALA A 62 30.30 -37.02 -46.88
N ALA A 63 30.60 -37.79 -45.83
CA ALA A 63 30.07 -37.55 -44.49
C ALA A 63 30.57 -36.22 -43.91
N GLN A 64 31.85 -35.89 -44.13
CA GLN A 64 32.43 -34.63 -43.68
C GLN A 64 31.82 -33.43 -44.43
N VAL A 65 31.65 -33.54 -45.75
CA VAL A 65 30.98 -32.51 -46.57
C VAL A 65 29.52 -32.34 -46.15
N ASN A 66 28.79 -33.42 -45.87
CA ASN A 66 27.41 -33.32 -45.40
C ASN A 66 27.33 -32.63 -44.02
N ALA A 67 28.22 -32.96 -43.09
CA ALA A 67 28.28 -32.29 -41.79
C ALA A 67 28.65 -30.80 -41.92
N GLU A 68 29.53 -30.45 -42.85
CA GLU A 68 29.88 -29.06 -43.18
C GLU A 68 28.68 -28.30 -43.79
N ILE A 69 27.94 -28.94 -44.71
CA ILE A 69 26.71 -28.39 -45.31
C ILE A 69 25.64 -28.18 -44.25
N GLU A 70 25.42 -29.15 -43.36
CA GLU A 70 24.50 -29.03 -42.22
C GLU A 70 24.91 -27.87 -41.30
N ASN A 71 26.19 -27.77 -40.91
CA ASN A 71 26.68 -26.64 -40.11
C ASN A 71 26.50 -25.28 -40.80
N ARG A 72 26.74 -25.20 -42.11
CA ARG A 72 26.56 -23.96 -42.88
C ARG A 72 25.08 -23.62 -43.07
N MET A 73 24.21 -24.62 -43.24
CA MET A 73 22.75 -24.44 -43.26
C MET A 73 22.23 -23.98 -41.89
N ASP A 74 22.64 -24.61 -40.79
CA ASP A 74 22.25 -24.22 -39.44
C ASP A 74 22.69 -22.79 -39.10
N ALA A 75 23.92 -22.41 -39.49
CA ALA A 75 24.41 -21.04 -39.32
C ALA A 75 23.65 -20.01 -40.19
N ALA A 76 23.14 -20.42 -41.36
CA ALA A 76 22.38 -19.56 -42.26
C ALA A 76 20.88 -19.49 -41.91
N ILE A 77 20.31 -20.53 -41.30
CA ILE A 77 18.87 -20.65 -40.99
C ILE A 77 18.55 -20.11 -39.58
N LYS A 78 19.41 -20.29 -38.57
CA LYS A 78 19.18 -19.76 -37.20
C LYS A 78 18.84 -18.26 -37.14
N PRO A 79 19.46 -17.36 -37.93
CA PRO A 79 19.10 -15.95 -37.98
C PRO A 79 17.72 -15.65 -38.59
N TRP A 80 17.12 -16.61 -39.30
CA TRP A 80 15.83 -16.50 -39.99
C TRP A 80 14.69 -17.25 -39.29
N MET A 81 14.93 -17.77 -38.08
CA MET A 81 13.82 -18.15 -37.21
C MET A 81 12.97 -16.91 -36.91
N PRO A 82 11.63 -17.01 -36.79
CA PRO A 82 10.71 -15.89 -36.58
C PRO A 82 10.87 -15.15 -35.24
N ALA A 83 11.97 -15.36 -34.53
CA ALA A 83 12.30 -14.68 -33.28
C ALA A 83 12.75 -13.24 -33.56
N MET A 84 12.33 -12.34 -32.70
CA MET A 84 12.86 -10.98 -32.65
C MET A 84 14.38 -11.00 -32.41
N SER A 85 15.15 -10.25 -33.17
CA SER A 85 16.57 -10.04 -32.88
C SER A 85 16.75 -9.18 -31.62
N LYS A 86 17.89 -9.33 -30.92
CA LYS A 86 18.23 -8.44 -29.79
C LYS A 86 18.13 -6.95 -30.14
N VAL A 87 18.52 -6.56 -31.35
CA VAL A 87 18.43 -5.17 -31.82
C VAL A 87 16.97 -4.71 -31.92
N GLN A 88 16.08 -5.53 -32.47
CA GLN A 88 14.65 -5.22 -32.52
C GLN A 88 14.04 -5.15 -31.12
N PHE A 89 14.47 -6.03 -30.21
CA PHE A 89 14.03 -6.01 -28.81
C PHE A 89 14.43 -4.71 -28.11
N GLU A 90 15.69 -4.28 -28.26
CA GLU A 90 16.17 -3.01 -27.70
C GLU A 90 15.49 -1.80 -28.35
N ALA A 91 15.21 -1.84 -29.66
CA ALA A 91 14.46 -0.78 -30.32
C ALA A 91 13.03 -0.63 -29.77
N LEU A 92 12.35 -1.73 -29.44
CA LEU A 92 11.05 -1.69 -28.76
C LEU A 92 11.16 -1.10 -27.35
N ARG A 93 12.23 -1.41 -26.62
CA ARG A 93 12.49 -0.82 -25.29
C ARG A 93 12.73 0.68 -25.39
N GLU A 94 13.53 1.13 -26.34
CA GLU A 94 13.78 2.56 -26.58
C GLU A 94 12.51 3.32 -26.97
N GLN A 95 11.69 2.75 -27.87
CA GLN A 95 10.40 3.34 -28.22
C GLN A 95 9.49 3.49 -26.99
N ARG A 96 9.45 2.48 -26.11
CA ARG A 96 8.63 2.52 -24.89
C ARG A 96 9.18 3.50 -23.87
N ALA A 97 10.50 3.66 -23.76
CA ALA A 97 11.11 4.68 -22.90
C ALA A 97 10.64 6.10 -23.26
N GLN A 98 10.36 6.36 -24.55
CA GLN A 98 9.81 7.64 -25.01
C GLN A 98 8.29 7.75 -24.77
N GLN A 99 7.57 6.62 -24.76
CA GLN A 99 6.11 6.59 -24.60
C GLN A 99 5.65 6.70 -23.14
N TYR A 100 6.43 6.15 -22.21
CA TYR A 100 6.06 6.01 -20.80
C TYR A 100 6.90 6.90 -19.89
N ALA A 101 6.41 7.14 -18.67
CA ALA A 101 7.05 7.97 -17.66
C ALA A 101 8.05 7.18 -16.77
N GLY A 102 7.91 5.86 -16.72
CA GLY A 102 8.73 4.98 -15.90
C GLY A 102 8.21 3.54 -15.90
N SER A 103 8.75 2.70 -15.03
CA SER A 103 8.27 1.32 -14.83
C SER A 103 7.03 1.31 -13.94
N GLY A 104 6.03 0.51 -14.31
CA GLY A 104 4.73 0.50 -13.64
C GLY A 104 3.66 -0.19 -14.48
N PHE A 105 2.40 0.13 -14.22
CA PHE A 105 1.25 -0.46 -14.89
C PHE A 105 0.81 0.47 -16.02
N VAL A 106 0.84 -0.06 -17.25
CA VAL A 106 0.31 0.61 -18.44
C VAL A 106 -1.19 0.41 -18.52
N GLU A 107 -1.63 -0.81 -18.19
CA GLU A 107 -3.04 -1.18 -18.04
C GLU A 107 -3.21 -1.87 -16.69
N TRP A 108 -4.23 -1.46 -15.95
CA TRP A 108 -4.52 -2.00 -14.62
C TRP A 108 -5.14 -3.41 -14.66
N GLY A 109 -5.76 -3.78 -15.79
CA GLY A 109 -6.71 -4.88 -15.89
C GLY A 109 -8.13 -4.43 -15.53
N ARG A 110 -9.13 -5.19 -15.99
CA ARG A 110 -10.52 -5.04 -15.53
C ARG A 110 -10.74 -5.85 -14.26
N HIS A 111 -11.87 -5.65 -13.61
CA HIS A 111 -12.24 -6.35 -12.39
C HIS A 111 -13.70 -6.82 -12.48
N ASN A 112 -14.09 -7.74 -11.59
CA ASN A 112 -15.43 -8.30 -11.60
C ASN A 112 -16.49 -7.26 -11.28
N ARG A 113 -17.63 -7.36 -11.96
CA ARG A 113 -18.85 -6.67 -11.57
C ARG A 113 -19.81 -7.66 -10.92
N GLY A 114 -19.72 -7.80 -9.60
CA GLY A 114 -20.54 -8.71 -8.80
C GLY A 114 -21.00 -8.12 -7.47
N THR A 115 -21.97 -8.78 -6.82
CA THR A 115 -22.51 -8.35 -5.51
C THR A 115 -21.67 -8.86 -4.33
N ALA A 116 -20.90 -9.94 -4.51
CA ALA A 116 -19.97 -10.49 -3.52
C ALA A 116 -18.52 -10.00 -3.70
N THR A 117 -18.33 -8.98 -4.53
CA THR A 117 -17.03 -8.45 -4.91
C THR A 117 -16.95 -6.97 -4.54
N GLU A 118 -15.76 -6.53 -4.23
CA GLU A 118 -15.48 -5.13 -3.93
C GLU A 118 -14.11 -4.79 -4.49
N ASN A 119 -14.00 -3.58 -5.03
CA ASN A 119 -12.80 -3.15 -5.70
C ASN A 119 -11.85 -2.53 -4.68
N VAL A 120 -10.60 -2.98 -4.68
CA VAL A 120 -9.50 -2.25 -4.04
C VAL A 120 -9.20 -1.01 -4.86
N ASN A 121 -9.04 -1.23 -6.17
CA ASN A 121 -8.83 -0.22 -7.18
C ASN A 121 -9.15 -0.87 -8.55
N ILE A 122 -9.04 -0.12 -9.64
CA ILE A 122 -9.24 -0.68 -10.98
C ILE A 122 -8.32 -1.90 -11.17
N GLY A 123 -8.92 -3.05 -11.46
CA GLY A 123 -8.20 -4.28 -11.78
C GLY A 123 -7.75 -5.12 -10.58
N ILE A 124 -7.89 -4.64 -9.34
CA ILE A 124 -7.66 -5.45 -8.12
C ILE A 124 -8.95 -5.47 -7.30
N TRP A 125 -9.40 -6.65 -6.92
CA TRP A 125 -10.68 -6.83 -6.27
C TRP A 125 -10.68 -8.00 -5.28
N GLN A 126 -11.56 -7.91 -4.28
CA GLN A 126 -11.82 -8.99 -3.33
C GLN A 126 -12.89 -9.93 -3.87
N TYR A 127 -12.84 -11.20 -3.47
CA TYR A 127 -13.95 -12.13 -3.62
C TYR A 127 -14.11 -12.99 -2.35
N ILE A 128 -15.24 -12.82 -1.66
CA ILE A 128 -15.53 -13.56 -0.44
C ILE A 128 -16.10 -14.93 -0.83
N SER A 129 -15.24 -15.94 -0.94
CA SER A 129 -15.63 -17.29 -1.37
C SER A 129 -14.70 -18.37 -0.81
N PRO A 130 -15.22 -19.56 -0.46
CA PRO A 130 -14.39 -20.75 -0.16
C PRO A 130 -13.41 -21.14 -1.28
N ASN A 131 -13.66 -20.69 -2.51
CA ASN A 131 -12.75 -20.93 -3.66
C ASN A 131 -11.60 -19.91 -3.74
N CYS A 132 -11.57 -18.90 -2.88
CA CYS A 132 -10.57 -17.81 -2.91
C CYS A 132 -9.97 -17.55 -1.51
N VAL A 133 -9.67 -18.62 -0.79
CA VAL A 133 -8.95 -18.54 0.49
C VAL A 133 -7.54 -18.00 0.29
N ASN A 134 -7.11 -17.10 1.18
CA ASN A 134 -5.82 -16.40 1.19
C ASN A 134 -5.40 -15.91 -0.21
N THR A 135 -6.34 -15.39 -1.01
CA THR A 135 -6.09 -15.05 -2.42
C THR A 135 -6.55 -13.63 -2.75
N LEU A 136 -5.66 -12.84 -3.36
CA LEU A 136 -5.98 -11.55 -3.97
C LEU A 136 -6.16 -11.73 -5.48
N LEU A 137 -7.19 -11.10 -6.05
CA LEU A 137 -7.51 -11.21 -7.46
C LEU A 137 -7.05 -9.97 -8.22
N MET A 138 -6.43 -10.21 -9.38
CA MET A 138 -5.96 -9.14 -10.27
C MET A 138 -6.29 -9.45 -11.73
N GLY A 139 -6.92 -8.51 -12.42
CA GLY A 139 -7.53 -8.72 -13.73
C GLY A 139 -8.86 -9.49 -13.65
N GLU A 140 -9.43 -9.81 -14.80
CA GLU A 140 -10.71 -10.50 -14.91
C GLU A 140 -10.72 -11.53 -16.06
N ALA A 141 -11.59 -12.53 -15.94
CA ALA A 141 -11.90 -13.50 -16.96
C ALA A 141 -12.78 -12.88 -18.07
N ALA A 142 -12.50 -13.20 -19.33
CA ALA A 142 -13.32 -12.79 -20.46
C ALA A 142 -14.77 -13.29 -20.40
N SER A 143 -15.03 -14.35 -19.64
CA SER A 143 -16.36 -14.96 -19.46
C SER A 143 -17.25 -14.24 -18.45
N ASN A 144 -16.69 -13.34 -17.64
CA ASN A 144 -17.39 -12.72 -16.52
C ASN A 144 -17.88 -11.32 -16.88
N SER A 145 -18.92 -10.86 -16.17
CA SER A 145 -19.26 -9.43 -16.14
C SER A 145 -18.13 -8.65 -15.49
N HIS A 146 -17.66 -7.61 -16.19
CA HIS A 146 -16.46 -6.87 -15.78
C HIS A 146 -16.67 -5.35 -15.87
N ASP A 147 -15.97 -4.60 -15.02
CA ASP A 147 -15.95 -3.13 -14.96
C ASP A 147 -14.50 -2.61 -14.89
N GLY A 148 -14.35 -1.28 -14.85
CA GLY A 148 -13.07 -0.57 -14.82
C GLY A 148 -12.70 0.04 -16.17
N THR A 149 -12.02 1.19 -16.12
CA THR A 149 -11.64 1.97 -17.31
C THR A 149 -10.44 1.42 -18.08
N SER A 150 -9.81 0.34 -17.58
CA SER A 150 -8.72 -0.38 -18.26
C SER A 150 -9.16 -0.90 -19.63
N SER A 151 -8.31 -0.73 -20.65
CA SER A 151 -8.58 -1.21 -22.00
C SER A 151 -8.40 -2.74 -22.13
N ALA A 152 -7.62 -3.34 -21.22
CA ALA A 152 -7.35 -4.78 -21.17
C ALA A 152 -8.02 -5.45 -19.97
N LEU A 153 -8.40 -6.73 -20.13
CA LEU A 153 -8.96 -7.57 -19.06
C LEU A 153 -7.95 -7.88 -17.96
N TYR A 154 -6.67 -7.97 -18.31
CA TYR A 154 -5.58 -8.30 -17.41
C TYR A 154 -4.52 -7.18 -17.44
N PRO A 155 -3.70 -7.05 -16.39
CA PRO A 155 -2.70 -6.00 -16.33
C PRO A 155 -1.61 -6.11 -17.40
N LYS A 156 -1.14 -4.96 -17.86
CA LYS A 156 0.09 -4.84 -18.65
C LYS A 156 1.10 -4.02 -17.87
N VAL A 157 2.27 -4.58 -17.61
CA VAL A 157 3.28 -4.01 -16.70
C VAL A 157 4.55 -3.73 -17.48
N LEU A 158 5.02 -2.49 -17.44
CA LEU A 158 6.29 -2.08 -18.02
C LEU A 158 7.39 -2.18 -16.96
N VAL A 159 8.44 -2.94 -17.23
CA VAL A 159 9.58 -3.11 -16.31
C VAL A 159 10.87 -2.92 -17.09
N SER A 160 11.63 -1.87 -16.79
CA SER A 160 12.83 -1.49 -17.56
C SER A 160 12.55 -1.45 -19.08
N ASN A 161 11.39 -0.88 -19.44
CA ASN A 161 10.86 -0.77 -20.80
C ASN A 161 10.47 -2.10 -21.50
N VAL A 162 10.48 -3.22 -20.78
CA VAL A 162 9.92 -4.50 -21.25
C VAL A 162 8.46 -4.59 -20.84
N LEU A 163 7.56 -4.82 -21.80
CA LEU A 163 6.12 -4.91 -21.53
C LEU A 163 5.72 -6.36 -21.25
N HIS A 164 5.27 -6.62 -20.02
CA HIS A 164 4.75 -7.91 -19.58
C HIS A 164 3.23 -7.93 -19.61
N HIS A 165 2.67 -8.99 -20.18
CA HIS A 165 1.23 -9.27 -20.13
C HIS A 165 0.95 -10.21 -18.95
N VAL A 166 0.47 -9.66 -17.84
CA VAL A 166 0.32 -10.42 -16.58
C VAL A 166 -1.05 -11.10 -16.59
N SER A 167 -1.08 -12.34 -17.08
CA SER A 167 -2.33 -13.10 -17.20
C SER A 167 -2.13 -14.56 -16.83
N ARG A 168 -3.20 -15.20 -16.32
CA ARG A 168 -3.24 -16.64 -15.97
C ARG A 168 -2.22 -17.03 -14.91
N VAL A 169 -1.84 -16.11 -14.02
CA VAL A 169 -0.98 -16.42 -12.87
C VAL A 169 -1.76 -17.34 -11.91
N ALA A 170 -1.28 -18.57 -11.77
CA ALA A 170 -1.86 -19.64 -10.96
C ALA A 170 -3.36 -19.91 -11.19
N HIS A 171 -3.87 -19.57 -12.39
CA HIS A 171 -5.28 -19.70 -12.73
C HIS A 171 -5.50 -20.06 -14.20
N SER A 172 -6.61 -20.74 -14.51
CA SER A 172 -6.95 -21.26 -15.84
C SER A 172 -7.67 -20.27 -16.77
N SER A 173 -8.02 -19.08 -16.27
CA SER A 173 -8.62 -17.97 -17.04
C SER A 173 -7.70 -16.76 -17.03
N THR A 174 -8.04 -15.70 -17.78
CA THR A 174 -7.18 -14.51 -17.93
C THR A 174 -6.89 -13.74 -16.64
N GLN A 175 -7.67 -13.98 -15.58
CA GLN A 175 -7.44 -13.43 -14.25
C GLN A 175 -6.21 -14.04 -13.56
N ASN A 176 -5.71 -13.37 -12.54
CA ASN A 176 -4.56 -13.78 -11.75
C ASN A 176 -5.00 -14.08 -10.32
N HIS A 177 -4.62 -15.25 -9.79
CA HIS A 177 -4.87 -15.67 -8.41
C HIS A 177 -3.58 -15.55 -7.62
N ILE A 178 -3.41 -14.46 -6.88
CA ILE A 178 -2.21 -14.22 -6.07
C ILE A 178 -2.47 -14.83 -4.69
N ARG A 179 -1.83 -15.96 -4.42
CA ARG A 179 -1.98 -16.69 -3.16
C ARG A 179 -1.08 -16.12 -2.08
N PHE A 180 -1.52 -16.20 -0.83
CA PHE A 180 -0.82 -15.69 0.35
C PHE A 180 -0.61 -16.80 1.39
N PRO A 181 0.40 -16.65 2.27
CA PRO A 181 0.57 -17.55 3.41
C PRO A 181 -0.65 -17.50 4.32
N SER A 182 -0.85 -18.51 5.16
CA SER A 182 -1.90 -18.49 6.18
C SER A 182 -1.76 -17.29 7.11
N ALA A 183 -2.87 -16.69 7.52
CA ALA A 183 -2.88 -15.60 8.50
C ALA A 183 -2.18 -16.00 9.81
N PRO A 184 -1.59 -15.05 10.56
CA PRO A 184 -0.97 -15.33 11.86
C PRO A 184 -1.85 -16.17 12.79
N ASP A 185 -1.24 -17.15 13.44
CA ASP A 185 -1.89 -18.07 14.38
C ASP A 185 -1.28 -18.04 15.78
N GLY A 186 -0.38 -17.09 16.04
CA GLY A 186 0.30 -16.92 17.32
C GLY A 186 1.47 -17.88 17.56
N THR A 187 1.91 -18.66 16.58
CA THR A 187 3.02 -19.64 16.74
C THR A 187 4.40 -19.10 16.31
N LYS A 188 4.46 -17.89 15.75
CA LYS A 188 5.72 -17.25 15.32
C LYS A 188 6.07 -16.08 16.24
N THR A 189 7.34 -15.95 16.58
CA THR A 189 7.88 -14.73 17.21
C THR A 189 8.80 -13.99 16.25
N TYR A 190 8.84 -12.66 16.37
CA TYR A 190 9.78 -11.80 15.68
C TYR A 190 10.56 -10.97 16.70
N ASP A 191 11.88 -11.05 16.62
CA ASP A 191 12.79 -10.25 17.43
C ASP A 191 13.23 -9.01 16.66
N THR A 192 12.73 -7.86 17.09
CA THR A 192 13.01 -6.54 16.50
C THR A 192 14.49 -6.14 16.58
N ALA A 193 15.26 -6.63 17.55
CA ALA A 193 16.68 -6.30 17.68
C ALA A 193 17.53 -7.08 16.66
N THR A 194 17.31 -8.39 16.57
CA THR A 194 18.09 -9.28 15.70
C THR A 194 17.54 -9.31 14.27
N GLY A 195 16.23 -9.12 14.10
CA GLY A 195 15.50 -9.35 12.85
C GLY A 195 15.16 -10.83 12.62
N THR A 196 15.28 -11.67 13.65
CA THR A 196 15.07 -13.11 13.55
C THR A 196 13.60 -13.46 13.75
N VAL A 197 13.12 -14.42 12.96
CA VAL A 197 11.79 -15.02 13.09
C VAL A 197 11.95 -16.46 13.52
N THR A 198 11.22 -16.85 14.55
CA THR A 198 11.24 -18.20 15.10
C THR A 198 9.85 -18.81 15.01
N GLN A 199 9.75 -19.97 14.38
CA GLN A 199 8.56 -20.82 14.41
C GLN A 199 8.62 -21.68 15.68
N HIS A 200 7.53 -21.69 16.44
CA HIS A 200 7.34 -22.56 17.61
C HIS A 200 6.32 -23.64 17.30
N ASP A 201 6.33 -24.72 18.08
CA ASP A 201 5.39 -25.84 17.91
C ASP A 201 3.96 -25.44 18.33
N THR A 202 3.84 -24.59 19.35
CA THR A 202 2.56 -24.10 19.85
C THR A 202 2.56 -22.59 20.07
N SER A 203 1.36 -22.00 20.15
CA SER A 203 1.21 -20.59 20.51
C SER A 203 1.64 -20.32 21.96
N GLU A 204 1.40 -21.29 22.86
CA GLU A 204 1.83 -21.23 24.26
C GLU A 204 3.35 -21.06 24.37
N ASP A 205 4.12 -21.88 23.65
CA ASP A 205 5.59 -21.78 23.60
C ASP A 205 6.05 -20.42 23.05
N ALA A 206 5.40 -19.93 21.99
CA ALA A 206 5.72 -18.64 21.39
C ALA A 206 5.50 -17.47 22.36
N PHE A 207 4.38 -17.47 23.11
CA PHE A 207 4.10 -16.44 24.10
C PHE A 207 5.05 -16.51 25.30
N MET A 208 5.46 -17.71 25.72
CA MET A 208 6.47 -17.90 26.77
C MET A 208 7.87 -17.43 26.35
N ALA A 209 8.16 -17.39 25.04
CA ALA A 209 9.41 -16.89 24.49
C ALA A 209 9.46 -15.36 24.32
N GLU A 210 8.37 -14.62 24.65
CA GLU A 210 8.38 -13.16 24.49
C GLU A 210 9.43 -12.48 25.40
N THR A 211 10.09 -11.48 24.85
CA THR A 211 10.98 -10.56 25.59
C THR A 211 10.57 -9.11 25.27
N SER A 212 11.39 -8.13 25.63
CA SER A 212 11.15 -6.74 25.23
C SER A 212 11.24 -6.53 23.72
N THR A 213 12.05 -7.33 23.01
CA THR A 213 12.28 -7.20 21.57
C THR A 213 11.70 -8.35 20.75
N ASN A 214 11.59 -9.55 21.33
CA ASN A 214 10.96 -10.73 20.73
C ASN A 214 9.47 -10.77 21.07
N LYS A 215 8.61 -10.61 20.07
CA LYS A 215 7.15 -10.58 20.25
C LYS A 215 6.45 -11.58 19.34
N VAL A 216 5.36 -12.17 19.83
CA VAL A 216 4.50 -13.03 19.01
C VAL A 216 3.88 -12.20 17.89
N VAL A 217 3.96 -12.72 16.66
CA VAL A 217 3.35 -12.13 15.48
C VAL A 217 1.85 -12.40 15.53
N THR A 218 1.09 -11.43 16.02
CA THR A 218 -0.38 -11.45 16.07
C THR A 218 -1.04 -10.68 14.92
N THR A 219 -0.24 -9.97 14.14
CA THR A 219 -0.64 -9.17 12.97
C THR A 219 0.61 -8.92 12.11
N ARG A 220 0.42 -8.79 10.79
CA ARG A 220 1.49 -8.46 9.83
C ARG A 220 0.92 -7.94 8.50
N LYS A 221 1.77 -7.27 7.72
CA LYS A 221 1.51 -6.99 6.29
C LYS A 221 2.38 -7.85 5.38
N ASP A 222 1.78 -8.47 4.38
CA ASP A 222 2.50 -9.24 3.37
C ASP A 222 2.72 -8.40 2.11
N LEU A 223 3.92 -8.44 1.52
CA LEU A 223 4.26 -7.69 0.32
C LEU A 223 4.08 -8.54 -0.93
N VAL A 224 3.39 -7.98 -1.93
CA VAL A 224 3.26 -8.53 -3.27
C VAL A 224 4.05 -7.70 -4.27
N PHE A 225 4.84 -8.35 -5.10
CA PHE A 225 5.53 -7.70 -6.20
C PHE A 225 5.71 -8.61 -7.42
N LEU A 226 5.94 -8.01 -8.58
CA LEU A 226 6.35 -8.71 -9.79
C LEU A 226 7.87 -8.69 -9.85
N GLU A 227 8.49 -9.86 -10.00
CA GLU A 227 9.91 -10.04 -10.26
C GLU A 227 10.11 -10.48 -11.72
N THR A 228 11.06 -9.89 -12.44
CA THR A 228 11.40 -10.27 -13.81
C THR A 228 12.89 -10.38 -14.04
N TRP A 229 13.31 -11.29 -14.91
CA TRP A 229 14.71 -11.52 -15.27
C TRP A 229 14.80 -12.06 -16.70
N HIS A 230 15.95 -11.88 -17.32
CA HIS A 230 16.29 -12.51 -18.60
C HIS A 230 16.88 -13.89 -18.33
N GLU A 231 16.51 -14.89 -19.14
CA GLU A 231 17.00 -16.25 -19.00
C GLU A 231 17.16 -16.93 -20.36
N ASP A 232 18.26 -17.65 -20.54
CA ASP A 232 18.46 -18.50 -21.71
C ASP A 232 17.47 -19.67 -21.65
N ILE A 233 16.71 -19.86 -22.74
CA ILE A 233 15.75 -20.95 -22.84
C ILE A 233 16.44 -22.31 -22.67
N SER A 234 17.69 -22.45 -23.11
CA SER A 234 18.45 -23.70 -23.05
C SER A 234 18.87 -24.09 -21.63
N ASP A 235 19.01 -23.15 -20.69
CA ASP A 235 19.43 -23.43 -19.30
C ASP A 235 18.47 -24.39 -18.58
N LYS A 236 17.18 -24.30 -18.88
CA LYS A 236 16.12 -25.16 -18.31
C LYS A 236 15.36 -25.95 -19.37
N ASP A 237 15.74 -25.79 -20.64
CA ASP A 237 15.08 -26.37 -21.80
C ASP A 237 13.55 -26.18 -21.78
N ILE A 238 13.09 -24.98 -21.43
CA ILE A 238 11.67 -24.67 -21.24
C ILE A 238 11.33 -23.27 -21.71
N VAL A 239 10.15 -23.10 -22.31
CA VAL A 239 9.57 -21.81 -22.68
C VAL A 239 8.18 -21.66 -22.05
N TYR A 240 7.88 -20.46 -21.55
CA TYR A 240 6.60 -20.15 -20.92
C TYR A 240 5.77 -19.19 -21.79
N PRO A 241 4.46 -19.41 -21.99
CA PRO A 241 3.61 -18.39 -22.56
C PRO A 241 3.71 -17.07 -21.79
N LEU A 242 3.87 -15.96 -22.51
CA LEU A 242 4.00 -14.58 -21.99
C LEU A 242 5.22 -14.38 -21.05
N GLY A 243 6.14 -15.35 -20.97
CA GLY A 243 7.20 -15.37 -19.95
C GLY A 243 6.70 -15.65 -18.53
N ASN A 244 5.43 -16.07 -18.36
CA ASN A 244 4.82 -16.33 -17.06
C ASN A 244 5.25 -17.69 -16.49
N VAL A 245 6.17 -17.72 -15.52
CA VAL A 245 6.59 -18.99 -14.91
C VAL A 245 5.56 -19.57 -13.95
N GLN A 246 4.40 -18.93 -13.80
CA GLN A 246 3.24 -19.33 -13.01
C GLN A 246 2.00 -19.57 -13.89
N TYR A 247 2.19 -19.80 -15.19
CA TYR A 247 1.10 -19.96 -16.14
C TYR A 247 0.19 -21.14 -15.78
N GLY A 248 -1.09 -20.87 -15.51
CA GLY A 248 -2.00 -21.81 -14.85
C GLY A 248 -2.75 -22.80 -15.74
N ILE A 249 -2.52 -22.82 -17.06
CA ILE A 249 -3.22 -23.72 -17.99
C ILE A 249 -2.22 -24.62 -18.74
N GLY A 250 -2.54 -25.91 -18.87
CA GLY A 250 -1.68 -26.94 -19.49
C GLY A 250 -1.67 -26.95 -21.03
N ASN A 251 -2.16 -25.90 -21.67
CA ASN A 251 -2.19 -25.78 -23.13
C ASN A 251 -1.98 -24.33 -23.59
N TYR A 252 -1.30 -24.17 -24.71
CA TYR A 252 -1.15 -22.89 -25.39
C TYR A 252 -1.26 -23.08 -26.91
N ASN A 253 -2.30 -22.55 -27.55
CA ASN A 253 -2.55 -22.66 -28.99
C ASN A 253 -2.42 -24.08 -29.54
N GLY A 254 -2.96 -25.08 -28.82
CA GLY A 254 -2.87 -26.49 -29.24
C GLY A 254 -1.56 -27.19 -28.84
N ILE A 255 -0.60 -26.48 -28.27
CA ILE A 255 0.64 -27.04 -27.73
C ILE A 255 0.42 -27.45 -26.28
N THR A 256 0.65 -28.74 -25.96
CA THR A 256 0.58 -29.25 -24.59
C THR A 256 1.74 -28.71 -23.76
N LEU A 257 1.43 -28.23 -22.56
CA LEU A 257 2.41 -27.73 -21.60
C LEU A 257 2.56 -28.71 -20.43
N SER A 258 3.68 -28.60 -19.71
CA SER A 258 4.01 -29.43 -18.54
C SER A 258 4.45 -28.57 -17.36
N ASN A 259 4.16 -29.01 -16.14
CA ASN A 259 4.43 -28.28 -14.91
C ASN A 259 5.46 -28.95 -13.98
N ASN A 260 6.14 -30.00 -14.48
CA ASN A 260 7.03 -30.86 -13.69
C ASN A 260 8.48 -30.86 -14.20
N LYS A 261 8.87 -29.85 -14.99
CA LYS A 261 10.22 -29.75 -15.60
C LYS A 261 11.20 -28.94 -14.78
N VAL A 262 10.70 -28.07 -13.92
CA VAL A 262 11.48 -27.28 -12.98
C VAL A 262 11.02 -27.62 -11.56
N ALA A 263 11.86 -27.33 -10.56
CA ALA A 263 11.45 -27.44 -9.17
C ALA A 263 10.22 -26.55 -8.90
N GLN A 264 9.30 -27.01 -8.06
CA GLN A 264 8.08 -26.26 -7.71
C GLN A 264 8.40 -24.86 -7.15
N SER A 265 9.47 -24.74 -6.37
CA SER A 265 9.98 -23.48 -5.80
C SER A 265 10.35 -22.41 -6.83
N TYR A 266 10.59 -22.80 -8.10
CA TYR A 266 10.86 -21.84 -9.18
C TYR A 266 9.61 -21.02 -9.57
N SER A 267 8.42 -21.60 -9.38
CA SER A 267 7.11 -21.00 -9.69
C SER A 267 6.32 -20.60 -8.43
N ALA A 268 6.81 -20.91 -7.24
CA ALA A 268 6.15 -20.57 -5.98
C ALA A 268 6.00 -19.05 -5.78
N PHE A 269 4.91 -18.61 -5.15
CA PHE A 269 4.76 -17.21 -4.74
C PHE A 269 5.79 -16.82 -3.65
N GLY A 270 6.10 -17.74 -2.75
CA GLY A 270 7.08 -17.57 -1.69
C GLY A 270 7.50 -18.93 -1.13
N GLU A 271 8.43 -18.93 -0.17
CA GLU A 271 8.95 -20.18 0.42
C GLU A 271 7.88 -21.02 1.14
N TRP A 272 6.78 -20.39 1.55
CA TRP A 272 5.62 -21.02 2.17
C TRP A 272 4.70 -21.75 1.16
N ASP A 273 4.82 -21.45 -0.14
CA ASP A 273 3.94 -21.99 -1.18
C ASP A 273 4.51 -23.29 -1.75
N THR A 274 3.87 -24.40 -1.40
CA THR A 274 4.24 -25.75 -1.83
C THR A 274 3.38 -26.27 -2.99
N ALA A 275 2.39 -25.50 -3.46
CA ALA A 275 1.35 -25.97 -4.37
C ALA A 275 1.46 -25.39 -5.78
N THR A 276 1.96 -24.16 -5.94
CA THR A 276 1.95 -23.50 -7.24
C THR A 276 3.06 -24.04 -8.15
N GLN A 277 2.67 -24.52 -9.33
CA GLN A 277 3.58 -24.91 -10.42
C GLN A 277 3.11 -24.25 -11.72
N GLY A 278 4.03 -23.67 -12.50
CA GLY A 278 3.71 -23.09 -13.80
C GLY A 278 3.83 -24.09 -14.93
N ASN A 279 2.95 -23.96 -15.92
CA ASN A 279 2.94 -24.79 -17.13
C ASN A 279 3.80 -24.15 -18.24
N GLY A 280 4.83 -24.88 -18.70
CA GLY A 280 5.68 -24.48 -19.82
C GLY A 280 5.94 -25.63 -20.80
N ALA A 281 6.40 -25.30 -21.99
CA ALA A 281 6.72 -26.27 -23.03
C ALA A 281 8.22 -26.59 -23.03
N LYS A 282 8.58 -27.87 -23.09
CA LYS A 282 9.98 -28.28 -23.21
C LYS A 282 10.51 -27.91 -24.60
N TRP A 283 11.47 -26.98 -24.67
CA TRP A 283 11.85 -26.33 -25.91
C TRP A 283 12.42 -27.30 -26.95
N SER A 284 13.32 -28.19 -26.54
CA SER A 284 13.94 -29.20 -27.42
C SER A 284 12.96 -30.23 -27.98
N SER A 285 11.75 -30.33 -27.41
CA SER A 285 10.73 -31.30 -27.83
C SER A 285 9.68 -30.72 -28.78
N LEU A 286 9.68 -29.41 -28.98
CA LEU A 286 8.76 -28.74 -29.87
C LEU A 286 9.17 -28.95 -31.34
N SER A 287 8.19 -29.15 -32.22
CA SER A 287 8.41 -29.06 -33.66
C SER A 287 8.75 -27.61 -34.06
N ASP A 288 9.27 -27.41 -35.27
CA ASP A 288 9.65 -26.07 -35.72
C ASP A 288 8.42 -25.16 -35.93
N GLU A 289 7.27 -25.75 -36.29
CA GLU A 289 5.99 -25.03 -36.33
C GLU A 289 5.57 -24.58 -34.92
N GLN A 290 5.74 -25.44 -33.91
CA GLN A 290 5.40 -25.11 -32.53
C GLN A 290 6.36 -24.06 -31.94
N LYS A 291 7.66 -24.14 -32.24
CA LYS A 291 8.62 -23.08 -31.89
C LYS A 291 8.21 -21.76 -32.55
N THR A 292 7.80 -21.79 -33.81
CA THR A 292 7.31 -20.61 -34.55
C THR A 292 6.13 -19.94 -33.84
N VAL A 293 5.19 -20.70 -33.28
CA VAL A 293 4.07 -20.14 -32.50
C VAL A 293 4.56 -19.30 -31.31
N PHE A 294 5.62 -19.74 -30.62
CA PHE A 294 6.20 -18.98 -29.51
C PHE A 294 7.03 -17.77 -29.98
N LEU A 295 7.78 -17.92 -31.07
CA LEU A 295 8.71 -16.89 -31.53
C LEU A 295 7.99 -15.73 -32.26
N ALA A 296 6.88 -16.03 -32.94
CA ALA A 296 6.12 -15.06 -33.72
C ALA A 296 5.37 -14.02 -32.88
N GLN A 297 5.23 -14.22 -31.56
CA GLN A 297 4.50 -13.30 -30.67
C GLN A 297 5.46 -12.47 -29.82
N PRO A 298 5.57 -11.15 -30.07
CA PRO A 298 6.42 -10.27 -29.28
C PRO A 298 6.07 -10.24 -27.78
N GLU A 299 4.81 -10.53 -27.41
CA GLU A 299 4.33 -10.58 -26.02
C GLU A 299 4.95 -11.71 -25.20
N HIS A 300 5.59 -12.68 -25.85
CA HIS A 300 6.36 -13.73 -25.17
C HIS A 300 7.75 -13.25 -24.73
N ASN A 301 8.16 -12.04 -25.15
CA ASN A 301 9.44 -11.40 -24.84
C ASN A 301 10.62 -12.34 -25.08
N ILE A 302 10.61 -13.02 -26.24
CA ILE A 302 11.72 -13.87 -26.69
C ILE A 302 12.54 -13.10 -27.71
N TYR A 303 13.86 -13.08 -27.53
CA TYR A 303 14.78 -12.53 -28.53
C TYR A 303 16.01 -13.41 -28.71
N TYR A 304 16.61 -13.35 -29.90
CA TYR A 304 17.88 -14.00 -30.18
C TYR A 304 19.04 -13.05 -29.91
N ASP A 305 19.97 -13.45 -29.04
CA ASP A 305 21.23 -12.77 -28.79
C ASP A 305 22.33 -13.39 -29.68
N PRO A 306 22.80 -12.70 -30.73
CA PRO A 306 23.81 -13.22 -31.64
C PRO A 306 25.20 -13.34 -30.98
N HIS A 307 25.49 -12.58 -29.93
CA HIS A 307 26.77 -12.66 -29.23
C HIS A 307 26.84 -13.87 -28.31
N ALA A 308 25.74 -14.17 -27.63
CA ALA A 308 25.62 -15.38 -26.79
C ALA A 308 25.24 -16.63 -27.62
N ASN A 309 24.81 -16.46 -28.87
CA ASN A 309 24.23 -17.50 -29.71
C ASN A 309 23.06 -18.22 -29.02
N ALA A 310 22.21 -17.46 -28.34
CA ALA A 310 21.20 -17.96 -27.43
C ALA A 310 19.82 -17.33 -27.68
N LEU A 311 18.76 -18.09 -27.43
CA LEU A 311 17.40 -17.56 -27.34
C LEU A 311 17.10 -17.22 -25.90
N ILE A 312 16.83 -15.95 -25.65
CA ILE A 312 16.57 -15.42 -24.32
C ILE A 312 15.08 -15.14 -24.20
N GLN A 313 14.47 -15.58 -23.12
CA GLN A 313 13.13 -15.17 -22.73
C GLN A 313 13.22 -14.24 -21.52
N VAL A 314 12.54 -13.09 -21.57
CA VAL A 314 12.32 -12.27 -20.38
C VAL A 314 11.13 -12.85 -19.62
N ARG A 315 11.42 -13.47 -18.48
CA ARG A 315 10.44 -14.17 -17.65
C ARG A 315 10.01 -13.30 -16.49
N TYR A 316 8.85 -13.62 -15.93
CA TYR A 316 8.36 -12.97 -14.72
C TYR A 316 7.65 -13.96 -13.79
N ARG A 317 7.59 -13.59 -12.51
CA ARG A 317 6.71 -14.19 -11.51
C ARG A 317 6.16 -13.14 -10.56
N ILE A 318 5.04 -13.46 -9.94
CA ILE A 318 4.53 -12.73 -8.79
C ILE A 318 5.07 -13.39 -7.52
N ARG A 319 5.61 -12.56 -6.63
CA ARG A 319 6.13 -12.95 -5.32
C ARG A 319 5.25 -12.42 -4.21
N VAL A 320 5.09 -13.21 -3.16
CA VAL A 320 4.43 -12.83 -1.90
C VAL A 320 5.38 -13.13 -0.75
N VAL A 321 5.89 -12.06 -0.13
CA VAL A 321 6.78 -12.12 1.03
C VAL A 321 5.95 -11.96 2.29
N GLU A 322 6.04 -12.96 3.17
CA GLU A 322 5.43 -12.91 4.49
C GLU A 322 6.08 -11.80 5.32
N GLY A 323 5.30 -10.85 5.83
CA GLY A 323 5.81 -9.84 6.75
C GLY A 323 6.10 -10.43 8.13
N TYR A 324 6.91 -9.72 8.91
CA TYR A 324 7.16 -10.07 10.32
C TYR A 324 6.55 -9.05 11.30
N SER A 325 6.00 -7.98 10.75
CA SER A 325 5.26 -6.94 11.46
C SER A 325 4.33 -6.22 10.48
N ASP A 326 3.58 -5.23 10.97
CA ASP A 326 2.78 -4.34 10.12
C ASP A 326 3.59 -3.24 9.44
N HIS A 327 4.88 -3.09 9.78
CA HIS A 327 5.73 -2.02 9.30
C HIS A 327 6.64 -2.44 8.15
N TRP A 328 6.57 -1.65 7.07
CA TRP A 328 7.44 -1.74 5.91
C TRP A 328 8.06 -0.37 5.61
N ASN A 329 9.32 -0.36 5.24
CA ASN A 329 10.04 0.82 4.77
C ASN A 329 10.35 0.66 3.28
N ASP A 330 10.42 1.80 2.58
CA ASP A 330 11.06 1.87 1.27
C ASP A 330 10.41 0.95 0.20
N VAL A 331 9.10 0.71 0.27
CA VAL A 331 8.36 -0.18 -0.67
C VAL A 331 8.06 0.46 -2.03
N ARG A 332 8.14 1.80 -2.14
CA ARG A 332 8.00 2.53 -3.40
C ARG A 332 9.40 2.84 -3.95
N PRO A 333 9.79 2.29 -5.11
CA PRO A 333 11.17 2.37 -5.58
C PRO A 333 11.55 3.68 -6.31
N ALA A 334 10.73 4.74 -6.22
CA ALA A 334 10.95 5.97 -6.98
C ALA A 334 12.14 6.82 -6.48
N VAL A 335 12.34 6.98 -5.16
CA VAL A 335 13.53 7.55 -4.50
C VAL A 335 13.57 7.02 -3.06
N PRO A 336 14.74 6.73 -2.46
CA PRO A 336 14.84 6.36 -1.05
C PRO A 336 14.42 7.47 -0.09
N GLU A 337 13.60 7.11 0.90
CA GLU A 337 13.24 8.00 2.01
C GLU A 337 14.12 7.73 3.23
N VAL A 338 14.43 6.46 3.49
CA VAL A 338 15.25 6.03 4.64
C VAL A 338 16.52 5.31 4.19
N THR A 339 16.41 4.38 3.24
CA THR A 339 17.55 3.64 2.69
C THR A 339 17.38 3.32 1.20
N THR A 340 18.52 3.09 0.53
CA THR A 340 18.63 2.68 -0.87
C THR A 340 18.32 1.20 -1.11
N GLU A 341 18.20 0.38 -0.06
CA GLU A 341 17.65 -0.98 -0.15
C GLU A 341 16.11 -0.94 -0.26
N TRP A 342 15.53 -1.86 -1.02
CA TRP A 342 14.08 -1.90 -1.26
C TRP A 342 13.39 -2.89 -0.33
N ALA A 343 12.16 -2.54 0.09
CA ALA A 343 11.23 -3.43 0.79
C ALA A 343 11.83 -4.08 2.06
N LEU A 344 12.09 -3.24 3.07
CA LEU A 344 12.62 -3.65 4.38
C LEU A 344 11.54 -3.59 5.46
N ALA A 345 11.74 -4.27 6.60
CA ALA A 345 10.99 -4.03 7.83
C ALA A 345 11.95 -3.65 8.97
N GLY A 346 11.78 -2.49 9.60
CA GLY A 346 12.64 -2.07 10.72
C GLY A 346 14.14 -2.01 10.37
N ARG A 347 14.50 -1.65 9.13
CA ARG A 347 15.86 -1.70 8.55
C ARG A 347 16.46 -3.10 8.40
N LYS A 348 15.62 -4.15 8.45
CA LYS A 348 16.02 -5.54 8.18
C LYS A 348 15.54 -5.96 6.79
N ARG A 349 16.41 -6.70 6.09
CA ARG A 349 16.21 -7.21 4.73
C ARG A 349 15.25 -8.39 4.75
N ILE A 350 14.17 -8.30 3.96
CA ILE A 350 13.12 -9.33 3.89
C ILE A 350 12.71 -9.68 2.47
N ALA A 351 12.80 -8.75 1.52
CA ALA A 351 12.64 -9.05 0.10
C ALA A 351 14.01 -9.38 -0.53
N TYR A 352 14.15 -10.62 -0.98
CA TYR A 352 15.38 -11.13 -1.60
C TYR A 352 15.14 -11.52 -3.05
N VAL A 353 16.20 -11.38 -3.85
CA VAL A 353 16.22 -11.75 -5.27
C VAL A 353 16.16 -13.27 -5.41
N GLN A 354 15.46 -13.77 -6.42
CA GLN A 354 15.56 -15.16 -6.84
C GLN A 354 16.02 -15.29 -8.30
N GLY A 355 15.59 -14.39 -9.20
CA GLY A 355 15.87 -14.45 -10.64
C GLY A 355 15.68 -15.84 -11.27
N SER A 356 16.64 -16.29 -12.06
CA SER A 356 16.64 -17.61 -12.70
C SER A 356 16.87 -18.80 -11.74
N SER A 357 17.10 -18.57 -10.44
CA SER A 357 17.32 -19.65 -9.47
C SER A 357 16.02 -20.37 -9.06
N ALA A 358 16.15 -21.65 -8.72
CA ALA A 358 15.08 -22.41 -8.07
C ALA A 358 14.87 -22.03 -6.60
N THR A 359 15.83 -21.35 -5.98
CA THR A 359 15.80 -20.94 -4.58
C THR A 359 16.03 -19.45 -4.43
N VAL A 360 15.43 -18.85 -3.39
CA VAL A 360 15.64 -17.45 -3.05
C VAL A 360 17.10 -17.25 -2.63
N SER A 361 17.72 -16.19 -3.12
CA SER A 361 19.11 -15.85 -2.79
C SER A 361 19.22 -15.14 -1.44
N LYS A 362 20.44 -14.80 -1.03
CA LYS A 362 20.70 -13.88 0.10
C LYS A 362 20.89 -12.43 -0.35
N THR A 363 20.78 -12.17 -1.66
CA THR A 363 21.00 -10.87 -2.28
C THR A 363 19.69 -10.08 -2.33
N VAL A 364 19.77 -8.76 -2.17
CA VAL A 364 18.60 -7.89 -2.07
C VAL A 364 18.31 -7.12 -3.36
N PHE A 365 17.13 -6.52 -3.41
CA PHE A 365 16.81 -5.47 -4.37
C PHE A 365 17.25 -4.11 -3.82
N VAL A 366 17.77 -3.29 -4.70
CA VAL A 366 18.24 -1.93 -4.44
C VAL A 366 17.54 -0.96 -5.38
N LYS A 367 17.39 0.28 -4.94
CA LYS A 367 16.77 1.37 -5.71
C LYS A 367 17.85 2.22 -6.35
N LYS A 368 17.43 3.14 -7.22
CA LYS A 368 18.30 4.19 -7.76
C LYS A 368 19.04 4.92 -6.64
N SER A 369 20.27 5.36 -6.91
CA SER A 369 21.24 5.93 -5.95
C SER A 369 22.00 4.92 -5.08
N HIS A 370 21.70 3.61 -5.15
CA HIS A 370 22.59 2.60 -4.59
C HIS A 370 23.85 2.44 -5.45
N ASN A 371 25.04 2.28 -4.85
CA ASN A 371 26.31 2.16 -5.60
C ASN A 371 26.46 0.88 -6.43
N GLN A 372 25.56 -0.08 -6.26
CA GLN A 372 25.56 -1.38 -6.97
C GLN A 372 24.44 -1.49 -8.00
N THR A 373 23.70 -0.41 -8.25
CA THR A 373 22.64 -0.38 -9.26
C THR A 373 23.09 0.26 -10.57
N LEU A 374 22.47 -0.11 -11.68
CA LEU A 374 22.54 0.52 -12.99
C LEU A 374 21.37 1.50 -13.22
N LEU A 375 20.42 1.57 -12.27
CA LEU A 375 19.28 2.48 -12.34
C LEU A 375 19.74 3.94 -12.26
N SER A 376 19.34 4.72 -13.25
CA SER A 376 19.55 6.16 -13.37
C SER A 376 18.51 6.97 -12.57
N SER A 377 18.61 8.30 -12.59
CA SER A 377 17.59 9.19 -12.02
C SER A 377 16.21 9.01 -12.65
N ASP A 378 16.18 8.59 -13.91
CA ASP A 378 15.01 8.51 -14.77
C ASP A 378 14.30 7.15 -14.61
N ASP A 379 14.96 6.18 -13.99
CA ASP A 379 14.37 4.89 -13.65
C ASP A 379 13.47 5.02 -12.43
N LEU A 380 12.18 5.24 -12.69
CA LEU A 380 11.13 5.36 -11.69
C LEU A 380 10.29 4.08 -11.61
N GLY A 381 9.79 3.78 -10.40
CA GLY A 381 8.84 2.68 -10.18
C GLY A 381 9.43 1.26 -10.21
N ILE A 382 10.77 1.13 -10.25
CA ILE A 382 11.49 -0.16 -10.32
C ILE A 382 12.62 -0.28 -9.31
N ALA A 383 12.77 -1.46 -8.71
CA ALA A 383 13.97 -1.85 -7.98
C ALA A 383 14.76 -2.89 -8.78
N GLU A 384 16.08 -2.93 -8.60
CA GLU A 384 17.01 -3.80 -9.31
C GLU A 384 17.77 -4.69 -8.32
N GLY A 385 18.05 -5.94 -8.67
CA GLY A 385 18.93 -6.80 -7.87
C GLY A 385 20.33 -6.20 -7.74
N GLU A 386 20.95 -6.33 -6.56
CA GLU A 386 22.30 -5.79 -6.35
C GLU A 386 23.33 -6.38 -7.33
N GLY A 387 24.49 -5.72 -7.46
CA GLY A 387 25.49 -6.01 -8.50
C GLY A 387 25.93 -7.46 -8.63
N GLN A 388 25.91 -8.23 -7.53
CA GLN A 388 26.26 -9.66 -7.52
C GLN A 388 25.26 -10.56 -8.26
N THR A 389 24.07 -10.06 -8.58
CA THR A 389 23.02 -10.80 -9.29
C THR A 389 23.20 -10.80 -10.81
N MET A 390 24.03 -9.90 -11.34
CA MET A 390 24.28 -9.76 -12.77
C MET A 390 24.98 -11.00 -13.33
N GLY A 391 24.42 -11.61 -14.37
CA GLY A 391 24.95 -12.82 -14.98
C GLY A 391 24.76 -14.10 -14.15
N VAL A 392 24.24 -13.98 -12.92
CA VAL A 392 24.07 -15.10 -11.97
C VAL A 392 22.58 -15.43 -11.83
N SER A 393 21.78 -14.42 -11.49
CA SER A 393 20.32 -14.54 -11.34
C SER A 393 19.59 -14.04 -12.57
N SER A 394 20.31 -13.54 -13.58
CA SER A 394 19.76 -13.14 -14.87
C SER A 394 20.85 -13.28 -15.94
N HIS A 395 20.45 -13.41 -17.21
CA HIS A 395 21.34 -13.69 -18.32
C HIS A 395 22.33 -12.55 -18.63
N SER A 396 23.62 -12.88 -18.76
CA SER A 396 24.68 -11.96 -19.21
C SER A 396 24.74 -10.66 -18.38
N GLY A 397 24.68 -9.48 -19.01
CA GLY A 397 24.81 -8.18 -18.34
C GLY A 397 23.52 -7.64 -17.71
N THR A 398 22.45 -8.44 -17.61
CA THR A 398 21.18 -8.01 -17.02
C THR A 398 21.07 -8.43 -15.56
N LYS A 399 20.12 -7.83 -14.83
CA LYS A 399 19.81 -8.16 -13.44
C LYS A 399 18.31 -8.42 -13.26
N PRO A 400 17.90 -9.17 -12.22
CA PRO A 400 16.51 -9.27 -11.84
C PRO A 400 15.95 -7.90 -11.42
N MET A 401 14.73 -7.59 -11.87
CA MET A 401 14.01 -6.36 -11.54
C MET A 401 12.77 -6.67 -10.72
N ALA A 402 12.31 -5.69 -9.93
CA ALA A 402 11.07 -5.79 -9.17
C ALA A 402 10.20 -4.53 -9.26
N VAL A 403 8.88 -4.74 -9.38
CA VAL A 403 7.86 -3.68 -9.33
C VAL A 403 6.81 -4.04 -8.27
N PRO A 404 6.50 -3.16 -7.31
CA PRO A 404 5.52 -3.44 -6.26
C PRO A 404 4.10 -3.56 -6.81
N ILE A 405 3.28 -4.39 -6.15
CA ILE A 405 1.86 -4.55 -6.47
C ILE A 405 1.02 -4.09 -5.28
N ALA A 406 1.22 -4.67 -4.10
CA ALA A 406 0.40 -4.35 -2.94
C ALA A 406 1.07 -4.71 -1.61
N LEU A 407 0.67 -4.03 -0.54
CA LEU A 407 0.79 -4.54 0.82
C LEU A 407 -0.58 -5.03 1.29
N VAL A 408 -0.65 -6.20 1.92
CA VAL A 408 -1.90 -6.77 2.41
C VAL A 408 -1.84 -6.97 3.91
N GLN A 409 -2.68 -6.23 4.63
CA GLN A 409 -2.87 -6.39 6.06
C GLN A 409 -3.53 -7.73 6.37
N ARG A 410 -2.96 -8.48 7.32
CA ARG A 410 -3.51 -9.76 7.77
C ARG A 410 -4.22 -9.59 9.11
N LEU A 411 -5.42 -10.18 9.21
CA LEU A 411 -6.05 -10.49 10.49
C LEU A 411 -5.38 -11.71 11.12
N ASN A 412 -5.87 -12.24 12.24
CA ASN A 412 -5.32 -13.47 12.83
C ASN A 412 -6.37 -14.52 13.20
N GLN A 413 -5.91 -15.77 13.28
CA GLN A 413 -6.73 -16.95 13.56
C GLN A 413 -7.17 -17.05 15.04
N GLY A 414 -6.66 -16.19 15.92
CA GLY A 414 -7.03 -16.17 17.34
C GLY A 414 -8.48 -15.73 17.56
N ALA A 415 -9.00 -15.99 18.77
CA ALA A 415 -10.31 -15.53 19.19
C ALA A 415 -10.34 -14.00 19.29
N TYR A 416 -11.40 -13.37 18.78
CA TYR A 416 -11.59 -11.93 18.87
C TYR A 416 -11.86 -11.51 20.32
N HIS A 417 -11.13 -10.50 20.81
CA HIS A 417 -11.43 -9.82 22.07
C HIS A 417 -11.04 -8.33 21.94
N PRO A 418 -11.91 -7.37 22.32
CA PRO A 418 -11.68 -5.94 22.06
C PRO A 418 -10.49 -5.35 22.83
N VAL A 419 -10.09 -5.99 23.93
CA VAL A 419 -8.86 -5.66 24.70
C VAL A 419 -7.64 -6.48 24.22
N PHE A 420 -7.72 -7.81 24.26
CA PHE A 420 -6.55 -8.70 24.19
C PHE A 420 -6.19 -9.21 22.79
N ASN A 421 -7.14 -9.25 21.86
CA ASN A 421 -6.87 -9.63 20.48
C ASN A 421 -7.88 -8.96 19.52
N PRO A 422 -7.77 -7.63 19.32
CA PRO A 422 -8.73 -6.90 18.49
C PRO A 422 -8.70 -7.32 17.01
N MET A 423 -7.61 -7.98 16.59
CA MET A 423 -7.42 -8.47 15.23
C MET A 423 -7.81 -9.95 15.03
N GLY A 424 -8.21 -10.62 16.11
CA GLY A 424 -8.74 -11.97 16.06
C GLY A 424 -10.03 -12.07 15.28
N THR A 425 -10.29 -13.24 14.73
CA THR A 425 -11.52 -13.52 13.98
C THR A 425 -12.31 -14.68 14.55
N ALA A 426 -11.68 -15.60 15.29
CA ALA A 426 -12.36 -16.77 15.83
C ALA A 426 -13.27 -16.41 17.02
N GLN A 427 -14.18 -17.32 17.35
CA GLN A 427 -14.86 -17.34 18.66
C GLN A 427 -13.99 -18.05 19.69
N PHE A 428 -14.33 -17.88 20.96
CA PHE A 428 -13.86 -18.75 22.02
C PHE A 428 -14.69 -20.04 22.04
N THR A 429 -14.10 -21.13 22.51
CA THR A 429 -14.82 -22.40 22.69
C THR A 429 -14.21 -23.21 23.83
N GLN A 430 -15.03 -24.03 24.45
CA GLN A 430 -14.62 -25.14 25.31
C GLN A 430 -15.12 -26.43 24.68
N THR A 431 -14.19 -27.34 24.38
CA THR A 431 -14.45 -28.53 23.56
C THR A 431 -15.56 -29.38 24.17
N ASN A 432 -16.61 -29.66 23.39
CA ASN A 432 -17.81 -30.40 23.80
C ASN A 432 -18.64 -29.75 24.93
N VAL A 433 -18.47 -28.45 25.16
CA VAL A 433 -19.22 -27.70 26.17
C VAL A 433 -20.03 -26.58 25.51
N ALA A 434 -19.36 -25.51 25.04
CA ALA A 434 -20.03 -24.38 24.41
C ALA A 434 -19.06 -23.49 23.63
N ASN A 435 -19.64 -22.66 22.75
CA ASN A 435 -18.95 -21.59 22.04
C ASN A 435 -19.33 -20.24 22.67
N TYR A 436 -18.39 -19.31 22.70
CA TYR A 436 -18.56 -18.02 23.34
C TYR A 436 -18.06 -16.89 22.43
N HIS A 437 -18.80 -15.79 22.43
CA HIS A 437 -18.23 -14.50 22.06
C HIS A 437 -17.50 -13.91 23.26
N TRP A 438 -16.64 -12.90 23.03
CA TRP A 438 -15.90 -12.25 24.11
C TRP A 438 -16.81 -11.69 25.22
N ASN A 439 -17.99 -11.20 24.85
CA ASN A 439 -18.97 -10.60 25.75
C ASN A 439 -19.87 -11.62 26.44
N THR A 440 -19.77 -12.90 26.10
CA THR A 440 -20.54 -13.99 26.73
C THR A 440 -19.62 -14.99 27.43
N LEU A 441 -18.37 -14.59 27.72
CA LEU A 441 -17.43 -15.44 28.43
C LEU A 441 -17.92 -15.69 29.88
N PRO A 442 -17.73 -16.90 30.43
CA PRO A 442 -18.08 -17.18 31.82
C PRO A 442 -17.32 -16.27 32.80
N ALA A 443 -17.98 -15.84 33.88
CA ALA A 443 -17.43 -14.89 34.85
C ALA A 443 -16.13 -15.36 35.54
N ASN A 444 -15.85 -16.68 35.54
CA ASN A 444 -14.63 -17.26 36.10
C ASN A 444 -13.48 -17.38 35.08
N TYR A 445 -13.70 -17.02 33.82
CA TYR A 445 -12.66 -17.00 32.80
C TYR A 445 -12.14 -15.59 32.59
N TYR A 446 -10.83 -15.42 32.78
CA TYR A 446 -10.14 -14.15 32.59
C TYR A 446 -9.34 -14.22 31.29
N PRO A 447 -9.79 -13.57 30.20
CA PRO A 447 -9.09 -13.60 28.94
C PRO A 447 -7.73 -12.91 29.05
N SER A 448 -6.79 -13.34 28.21
CA SER A 448 -5.46 -12.75 28.07
C SER A 448 -5.05 -12.77 26.61
N ARG A 449 -4.00 -12.03 26.25
CA ARG A 449 -3.47 -12.03 24.88
C ARG A 449 -3.07 -13.44 24.44
N ALA A 450 -2.43 -14.22 25.32
CA ALA A 450 -2.07 -15.61 25.04
C ALA A 450 -3.30 -16.52 24.93
N GLY A 451 -4.26 -16.38 25.85
CA GLY A 451 -5.49 -17.17 25.88
C GLY A 451 -6.34 -17.04 24.62
N CYS A 452 -6.25 -15.90 23.90
CA CYS A 452 -6.88 -15.74 22.59
C CYS A 452 -6.31 -16.66 21.49
N PHE A 453 -5.13 -17.25 21.68
CA PHE A 453 -4.48 -18.14 20.71
C PHE A 453 -4.32 -19.58 21.20
N GLU A 454 -4.63 -19.86 22.46
CA GLU A 454 -4.57 -21.20 23.04
C GLU A 454 -5.60 -22.13 22.42
N LEU A 455 -5.24 -23.42 22.33
CA LEU A 455 -6.16 -24.45 21.87
C LEU A 455 -7.15 -24.86 22.98
N PRO A 456 -8.42 -25.10 22.64
CA PRO A 456 -9.46 -25.43 23.60
C PRO A 456 -9.37 -26.90 24.03
N SER A 457 -9.88 -27.19 25.21
CA SER A 457 -10.05 -28.56 25.72
C SER A 457 -11.39 -28.69 26.44
N ALA A 458 -11.73 -29.88 26.93
CA ALA A 458 -12.93 -30.06 27.75
C ALA A 458 -12.85 -29.28 29.08
N SER A 459 -11.66 -28.87 29.53
CA SER A 459 -11.42 -28.14 30.78
C SER A 459 -10.88 -26.72 30.59
N ARG A 460 -10.64 -26.28 29.34
CA ARG A 460 -10.02 -25.00 29.03
C ARG A 460 -10.74 -24.31 27.88
N ILE A 461 -11.07 -23.03 28.06
CA ILE A 461 -11.57 -22.16 27.00
C ILE A 461 -10.38 -21.66 26.18
N GLY A 462 -10.47 -21.80 24.86
CA GLY A 462 -9.46 -21.32 23.90
C GLY A 462 -10.09 -20.91 22.58
N ARG A 463 -9.28 -20.69 21.54
CA ARG A 463 -9.78 -20.31 20.21
C ARG A 463 -10.49 -21.47 19.51
N HIS A 464 -11.57 -21.19 18.78
CA HIS A 464 -12.21 -22.21 17.97
C HIS A 464 -11.44 -22.47 16.66
N VAL A 465 -10.84 -23.65 16.53
CA VAL A 465 -9.91 -23.99 15.42
C VAL A 465 -10.55 -24.11 14.04
N ASN A 466 -11.85 -24.39 13.95
CA ASN A 466 -12.55 -24.59 12.68
C ASN A 466 -13.39 -23.37 12.24
N TYR A 467 -13.41 -22.29 13.03
CA TYR A 467 -14.23 -21.10 12.74
C TYR A 467 -13.38 -19.97 12.21
N ALA A 468 -14.06 -18.94 11.70
CA ALA A 468 -13.46 -17.74 11.13
C ALA A 468 -12.65 -17.95 9.85
N SER A 469 -12.90 -19.06 9.17
CA SER A 469 -12.63 -19.24 7.75
C SER A 469 -13.86 -18.88 6.93
N VAL A 470 -13.66 -18.36 5.73
CA VAL A 470 -14.76 -18.13 4.76
C VAL A 470 -15.56 -19.40 4.48
N THR A 471 -14.90 -20.57 4.57
CA THR A 471 -15.54 -21.89 4.43
C THR A 471 -16.50 -22.19 5.59
N SER A 472 -16.14 -21.84 6.83
CA SER A 472 -16.99 -22.08 8.01
C SER A 472 -18.22 -21.16 8.07
N GLY A 473 -18.10 -19.95 7.52
CA GLY A 473 -19.12 -18.90 7.62
C GLY A 473 -19.28 -18.28 9.04
N GLN A 474 -18.76 -18.92 10.09
CA GLN A 474 -18.84 -18.46 11.48
C GLN A 474 -17.68 -17.53 11.85
N THR A 475 -17.91 -16.56 12.73
CA THR A 475 -16.87 -15.61 13.20
C THR A 475 -17.17 -15.12 14.61
N GLY A 476 -16.12 -14.78 15.37
CA GLY A 476 -16.24 -14.07 16.64
C GLY A 476 -16.12 -12.56 16.52
N ARG A 477 -15.71 -12.06 15.35
CA ARG A 477 -15.44 -10.64 15.11
C ARG A 477 -16.71 -9.88 14.69
N PRO A 478 -17.01 -8.74 15.32
CA PRO A 478 -18.25 -7.98 15.07
C PRO A 478 -18.24 -7.16 13.77
N SER A 479 -17.07 -6.91 13.17
CA SER A 479 -16.94 -6.05 11.98
C SER A 479 -17.22 -6.77 10.65
N ARG A 480 -17.28 -6.01 9.54
CA ARG A 480 -17.35 -6.56 8.16
C ARG A 480 -16.21 -7.50 7.78
N TYR A 481 -15.04 -7.38 8.42
CA TYR A 481 -13.90 -8.25 8.17
C TYR A 481 -13.96 -9.51 9.04
N LYS A 482 -14.73 -10.50 8.59
CA LYS A 482 -15.16 -11.66 9.40
C LYS A 482 -14.15 -12.80 9.44
N TYR A 483 -13.38 -13.00 8.37
CA TYR A 483 -12.61 -14.24 8.17
C TYR A 483 -11.11 -13.96 8.01
N HIS A 484 -10.26 -14.75 8.68
CA HIS A 484 -8.81 -14.55 8.64
C HIS A 484 -8.18 -14.95 7.30
N ASP A 485 -8.86 -15.81 6.55
CA ASP A 485 -8.43 -16.34 5.25
C ASP A 485 -9.06 -15.61 4.07
N THR A 486 -9.75 -14.49 4.31
CA THR A 486 -10.26 -13.62 3.25
C THR A 486 -9.40 -12.36 3.15
N ILE A 487 -8.98 -12.01 1.93
CA ILE A 487 -8.29 -10.75 1.66
C ILE A 487 -9.33 -9.71 1.24
N TYR A 488 -9.78 -8.91 2.21
CA TYR A 488 -10.76 -7.87 1.98
C TYR A 488 -10.16 -6.63 1.31
N ALA A 489 -10.95 -5.92 0.52
CA ALA A 489 -10.51 -4.76 -0.24
C ALA A 489 -9.90 -3.68 0.66
N GLY A 490 -10.54 -3.42 1.82
CA GLY A 490 -10.03 -2.46 2.79
C GLY A 490 -8.70 -2.85 3.45
N LEU A 491 -8.27 -4.12 3.38
CA LEU A 491 -6.98 -4.58 3.89
C LEU A 491 -5.82 -4.41 2.89
N VAL A 492 -6.11 -4.07 1.63
CA VAL A 492 -5.10 -4.00 0.57
C VAL A 492 -4.67 -2.56 0.35
N GLU A 493 -3.37 -2.29 0.47
CA GLU A 493 -2.74 -1.06 -0.03
C GLU A 493 -2.23 -1.33 -1.44
N ASP A 494 -2.76 -0.62 -2.44
CA ASP A 494 -2.30 -0.77 -3.83
C ASP A 494 -1.05 0.10 -4.01
N LEU A 495 0.06 -0.53 -4.38
CA LEU A 495 1.34 0.12 -4.59
C LEU A 495 1.66 0.34 -6.06
N ARG A 496 0.77 -0.09 -6.97
CA ARG A 496 0.99 0.03 -8.40
C ARG A 496 1.00 1.51 -8.81
N LEU A 497 1.93 1.86 -9.69
CA LEU A 497 2.08 3.20 -10.26
C LEU A 497 1.66 3.19 -11.72
N ASP A 498 1.07 4.28 -12.19
CA ASP A 498 0.73 4.48 -13.60
C ASP A 498 2.00 4.79 -14.39
N ALA A 499 2.32 3.94 -15.38
CA ALA A 499 3.48 4.13 -16.24
C ALA A 499 3.23 5.14 -17.38
N ASN A 500 1.97 5.50 -17.66
CA ASN A 500 1.64 6.41 -18.74
C ASN A 500 2.14 7.83 -18.44
N LYS A 501 2.47 8.60 -19.49
CA LYS A 501 2.69 10.03 -19.36
C LYS A 501 1.35 10.72 -19.09
N LEU A 502 1.25 11.36 -17.93
CA LEU A 502 0.03 11.99 -17.45
C LEU A 502 0.07 13.49 -17.71
N GLU A 503 -1.02 14.04 -18.24
CA GLU A 503 -1.16 15.49 -18.44
C GLU A 503 -1.43 16.14 -17.07
N PRO A 504 -0.54 17.04 -16.57
CA PRO A 504 -0.61 17.54 -15.19
C PRO A 504 -1.93 18.21 -14.81
N MET A 505 -2.50 19.03 -15.70
CA MET A 505 -3.75 19.76 -15.40
C MET A 505 -4.93 18.81 -15.33
N ARG A 506 -5.02 17.87 -16.29
CA ARG A 506 -6.08 16.86 -16.29
C ARG A 506 -5.99 15.95 -15.06
N LEU A 507 -4.79 15.49 -14.72
CA LEU A 507 -4.58 14.64 -13.54
C LEU A 507 -5.01 15.35 -12.25
N MET A 508 -4.67 16.64 -12.11
CA MET A 508 -5.05 17.46 -10.97
C MET A 508 -6.56 17.58 -10.83
N GLU A 509 -7.27 17.96 -11.90
CA GLU A 509 -8.73 18.13 -11.89
C GLU A 509 -9.49 16.81 -11.70
N ASP A 510 -9.07 15.73 -12.38
CA ASP A 510 -9.67 14.39 -12.20
C ASP A 510 -9.47 13.90 -10.76
N THR A 511 -8.31 14.17 -10.14
CA THR A 511 -8.02 13.81 -8.75
C THR A 511 -8.81 14.67 -7.77
N MET A 512 -8.95 15.97 -8.01
CA MET A 512 -9.80 16.84 -7.19
C MET A 512 -11.27 16.38 -7.26
N SER A 513 -11.76 15.99 -8.44
CA SER A 513 -13.11 15.43 -8.57
C SER A 513 -13.27 14.15 -7.74
N LYS A 514 -12.26 13.26 -7.72
CA LYS A 514 -12.27 12.06 -6.86
C LYS A 514 -12.22 12.42 -5.37
N ALA A 515 -11.51 13.49 -5.01
CA ALA A 515 -11.44 14.00 -3.64
C ALA A 515 -12.82 14.43 -3.15
N VAL A 516 -13.51 15.27 -3.93
CA VAL A 516 -14.87 15.76 -3.60
C VAL A 516 -15.87 14.62 -3.57
N THR A 517 -15.80 13.65 -4.48
CA THR A 517 -16.75 12.52 -4.48
C THR A 517 -16.43 11.43 -3.45
N GLY A 518 -15.36 11.62 -2.66
CA GLY A 518 -14.92 10.65 -1.66
C GLY A 518 -14.34 9.37 -2.25
N ALA A 519 -13.89 9.39 -3.50
CA ALA A 519 -13.29 8.24 -4.20
C ALA A 519 -11.76 8.14 -4.02
N LEU A 520 -11.13 9.11 -3.34
CA LEU A 520 -9.72 8.97 -2.93
C LEU A 520 -9.57 7.85 -1.90
N ARG A 521 -8.42 7.18 -2.00
CA ARG A 521 -8.04 6.09 -1.10
C ARG A 521 -7.27 6.63 0.08
N GLY A 522 -7.49 6.01 1.23
CA GLY A 522 -6.80 6.32 2.47
C GLY A 522 -6.31 5.05 3.15
N LYS A 523 -5.48 5.22 4.17
CA LYS A 523 -5.13 4.18 5.13
C LYS A 523 -5.04 4.80 6.51
N GLY A 524 -5.55 4.07 7.49
CA GLY A 524 -5.49 4.46 8.89
C GLY A 524 -5.70 3.25 9.80
N CYS A 525 -5.49 3.46 11.09
CA CYS A 525 -5.73 2.45 12.12
C CYS A 525 -7.03 2.75 12.86
N VAL A 526 -7.63 1.73 13.46
CA VAL A 526 -8.68 1.96 14.47
C VAL A 526 -7.98 2.39 15.76
N PRO A 527 -8.43 3.45 16.44
CA PRO A 527 -7.86 3.84 17.72
C PRO A 527 -7.96 2.74 18.77
N TYR A 528 -7.07 2.80 19.75
CA TYR A 528 -7.14 2.08 21.00
C TYR A 528 -7.12 3.09 22.13
N THR A 529 -8.18 3.07 22.95
CA THR A 529 -8.31 3.93 24.11
C THR A 529 -7.54 3.31 25.27
N LEU A 530 -6.44 3.95 25.65
CA LEU A 530 -5.62 3.58 26.80
C LEU A 530 -6.22 4.16 28.08
N ILE A 531 -6.12 3.39 29.17
CA ILE A 531 -6.66 3.76 30.46
C ILE A 531 -5.59 3.60 31.55
N ASN A 532 -5.20 4.72 32.14
CA ASN A 532 -4.41 4.73 33.38
C ASN A 532 -5.35 4.66 34.58
N THR A 533 -4.93 3.90 35.59
CA THR A 533 -5.62 3.77 36.87
C THR A 533 -4.67 3.94 38.06
N ASP A 534 -3.43 4.39 37.82
CA ASP A 534 -2.34 4.40 38.79
C ASP A 534 -1.56 5.73 38.76
N PHE A 535 -0.38 5.76 39.41
CA PHE A 535 0.50 6.92 39.48
C PHE A 535 0.89 7.47 38.09
N CYS A 536 0.99 8.80 38.00
CA CYS A 536 1.56 9.47 36.83
C CYS A 536 3.10 9.36 36.81
N HIS A 537 3.73 9.66 35.67
CA HIS A 537 5.19 9.76 35.60
C HIS A 537 5.73 10.95 36.42
N ASP A 538 6.88 10.74 37.07
CA ASP A 538 7.62 11.76 37.81
C ASP A 538 8.04 12.93 36.90
N SER A 539 7.95 14.15 37.44
CA SER A 539 8.29 15.40 36.78
C SER A 539 8.59 16.48 37.82
N GLU A 540 9.20 17.60 37.40
CA GLU A 540 9.37 18.78 38.24
C GLU A 540 8.22 19.79 38.07
N MET A 541 7.60 19.89 36.88
CA MET A 541 6.63 20.97 36.60
C MET A 541 5.44 20.58 35.69
N THR A 542 5.27 19.31 35.30
CA THR A 542 4.24 18.90 34.32
C THR A 542 3.85 17.43 34.40
N ILE A 543 2.57 17.10 34.15
CA ILE A 543 2.11 15.72 34.02
C ILE A 543 2.57 15.14 32.67
N TYR A 544 3.45 14.15 32.72
CA TYR A 544 3.86 13.41 31.53
C TYR A 544 2.95 12.21 31.29
N ILE A 545 2.46 12.09 30.06
CA ILE A 545 1.66 10.94 29.62
C ILE A 545 2.52 9.86 28.92
N ASP A 546 3.69 10.23 28.42
CA ASP A 546 4.68 9.28 27.91
C ASP A 546 6.10 9.86 28.00
N VAL A 547 7.08 8.96 28.09
CA VAL A 547 8.50 9.27 28.27
C VAL A 547 9.32 8.41 27.31
N ASN A 548 10.27 9.00 26.60
CA ASN A 548 11.08 8.33 25.57
C ASN A 548 12.13 7.37 26.17
N ASN A 549 12.44 7.49 27.47
CA ASN A 549 13.47 6.70 28.15
C ASN A 549 12.89 5.39 28.73
N ASN A 550 13.25 4.28 28.10
CA ASN A 550 12.73 2.92 28.26
C ASN A 550 13.06 2.22 29.61
N VAL A 551 13.23 2.97 30.70
CA VAL A 551 13.73 2.44 31.99
C VAL A 551 12.62 2.26 33.04
N ASN A 552 11.47 2.93 32.88
CA ASN A 552 10.32 2.79 33.79
C ASN A 552 9.11 2.18 33.06
N PRO A 553 8.35 1.26 33.68
CA PRO A 553 7.08 0.82 33.12
C PRO A 553 6.17 2.02 32.96
N ASN A 554 5.67 2.25 31.74
CA ASN A 554 4.72 3.34 31.49
C ASN A 554 3.37 2.94 32.15
N PRO A 555 2.92 3.65 33.20
CA PRO A 555 1.71 3.31 33.94
C PRO A 555 0.44 3.50 33.10
N LEU A 556 0.48 4.44 32.14
CA LEU A 556 -0.59 4.68 31.16
C LEU A 556 -0.71 3.57 30.14
N THR A 557 0.43 3.05 29.66
CA THR A 557 0.39 2.07 28.58
C THR A 557 0.39 0.63 29.07
N LYS A 558 0.76 0.36 30.33
CA LYS A 558 0.85 -1.02 30.87
C LYS A 558 1.66 -1.95 29.95
N ASN A 559 2.75 -1.43 29.38
CA ASN A 559 3.61 -2.06 28.35
C ASN A 559 2.97 -2.24 26.96
N LEU A 560 1.80 -1.66 26.71
CA LEU A 560 1.31 -1.44 25.35
C LEU A 560 2.11 -0.28 24.71
N PRO A 561 2.33 -0.30 23.38
CA PRO A 561 2.92 0.84 22.70
C PRO A 561 1.91 2.00 22.66
N LEU A 562 2.31 3.20 23.07
CA LEU A 562 1.58 4.44 22.74
C LEU A 562 1.71 4.66 21.22
N PHE A 563 0.62 4.79 20.47
CA PHE A 563 0.74 5.02 19.02
C PHE A 563 0.98 6.49 18.70
N ASN A 564 1.57 6.71 17.53
CA ASN A 564 2.17 7.97 17.15
C ASN A 564 3.26 8.38 18.13
N ARG A 565 3.69 7.52 19.07
CA ARG A 565 4.85 7.77 19.92
C ARG A 565 6.07 8.20 19.11
N ALA A 566 6.35 7.51 17.99
CA ALA A 566 7.40 7.92 17.07
C ALA A 566 7.11 9.27 16.37
N LYS A 567 5.86 9.53 15.95
CA LYS A 567 5.43 10.82 15.38
C LYS A 567 5.60 11.94 16.40
N TYR A 568 5.03 11.81 17.60
CA TYR A 568 5.14 12.75 18.72
C TYR A 568 6.59 13.00 19.11
N PHE A 569 7.45 11.97 19.17
CA PHE A 569 8.88 12.15 19.45
C PHE A 569 9.75 12.53 18.24
N SER A 570 9.18 12.70 17.04
CA SER A 570 9.93 13.13 15.85
C SER A 570 10.07 14.64 15.68
N TYR A 571 9.18 15.41 16.30
CA TYR A 571 9.12 16.88 16.20
C TYR A 571 10.21 17.57 17.03
N ALA A 572 10.45 18.86 16.73
CA ALA A 572 11.38 19.71 17.48
C ALA A 572 10.78 20.15 18.82
N ASP A 573 11.65 20.61 19.72
CA ASP A 573 11.30 20.91 21.10
C ASP A 573 10.28 22.06 21.18
N THR A 574 9.31 21.96 22.09
CA THR A 574 8.25 22.96 22.36
C THR A 574 7.11 23.07 21.34
N GLN A 575 6.91 22.08 20.46
CA GLN A 575 5.77 22.08 19.53
C GLN A 575 4.45 21.69 20.23
N LYS A 576 3.41 22.52 20.06
CA LYS A 576 2.03 22.22 20.46
C LYS A 576 1.33 21.50 19.32
N PHE A 577 0.51 20.51 19.64
CA PHE A 577 -0.26 19.75 18.65
C PHE A 577 -1.63 19.38 19.22
N ASP A 578 -2.63 19.38 18.36
CA ASP A 578 -3.97 18.94 18.72
C ASP A 578 -3.96 17.41 18.83
N ILE A 579 -4.66 16.90 19.84
CA ILE A 579 -4.87 15.47 20.06
C ILE A 579 -6.36 15.20 20.21
N PRO A 580 -6.82 13.97 19.97
CA PRO A 580 -8.14 13.54 20.42
C PRO A 580 -8.36 13.88 21.90
N THR A 581 -9.58 14.23 22.29
CA THR A 581 -9.93 14.59 23.67
C THR A 581 -9.38 13.57 24.67
N VAL A 582 -8.56 14.06 25.60
CA VAL A 582 -8.06 13.33 26.75
C VAL A 582 -8.89 13.69 27.97
N LEU A 583 -9.25 12.68 28.76
CA LEU A 583 -9.87 12.89 30.06
C LEU A 583 -8.86 12.60 31.16
N ILE A 584 -8.82 13.47 32.17
CA ILE A 584 -8.03 13.26 33.38
C ILE A 584 -8.89 13.48 34.62
N LYS A 585 -8.80 12.56 35.58
CA LYS A 585 -9.38 12.67 36.91
C LYS A 585 -8.29 12.45 37.95
N PHE A 586 -8.01 13.47 38.74
CA PHE A 586 -7.03 13.39 39.81
C PHE A 586 -7.64 12.69 41.03
N LEU A 587 -6.95 11.66 41.52
CA LEU A 587 -7.32 10.92 42.74
C LEU A 587 -6.48 11.36 43.94
N ASP A 588 -5.25 11.80 43.68
CA ASP A 588 -4.31 12.29 44.68
C ASP A 588 -3.37 13.30 44.02
N TYR A 589 -3.21 14.49 44.62
CA TYR A 589 -2.28 15.53 44.16
C TYR A 589 -0.87 15.34 44.73
N GLY A 590 -0.64 14.30 45.54
CA GLY A 590 0.65 14.08 46.18
C GLY A 590 0.98 15.20 47.16
N ASP A 591 2.26 15.62 47.17
CA ASP A 591 2.79 16.60 48.12
C ASP A 591 2.65 18.08 47.65
N THR A 592 1.68 18.40 46.79
CA THR A 592 1.55 19.71 46.14
C THR A 592 0.40 20.58 46.69
N ASP A 593 0.54 21.91 46.64
CA ASP A 593 -0.48 22.87 47.13
C ASP A 593 -1.59 23.11 46.08
N LEU A 594 -2.82 22.73 46.43
CA LEU A 594 -4.06 22.81 45.67
C LEU A 594 -4.40 24.21 45.11
N GLY A 595 -4.04 25.28 45.83
CA GLY A 595 -4.59 26.61 45.61
C GLY A 595 -4.12 27.33 44.34
N SER A 596 -2.94 26.96 43.82
CA SER A 596 -2.26 27.71 42.75
C SER A 596 -1.90 26.91 41.50
N TYR A 597 -1.98 25.58 41.55
CA TYR A 597 -1.34 24.73 40.56
C TYR A 597 -2.33 24.02 39.63
N ALA A 598 -3.28 23.21 40.11
CA ALA A 598 -4.27 22.53 39.24
C ALA A 598 -5.38 23.43 38.63
N GLY A 599 -5.19 24.74 38.58
CA GLY A 599 -6.23 25.70 38.19
C GLY A 599 -7.47 25.69 39.10
N GLY A 600 -7.35 25.14 40.31
CA GLY A 600 -8.46 24.99 41.26
C GLY A 600 -9.43 23.84 40.97
N HIS A 601 -9.09 22.91 40.07
CA HIS A 601 -9.94 21.74 39.80
C HIS A 601 -10.04 20.80 41.03
N PRO A 602 -11.23 20.28 41.39
CA PRO A 602 -11.41 19.34 42.51
C PRO A 602 -10.88 17.92 42.22
N LEU A 603 -10.49 17.20 43.29
CA LEU A 603 -10.28 15.74 43.23
C LEU A 603 -11.54 15.03 42.78
N ASP A 604 -11.37 13.84 42.22
CA ASP A 604 -12.44 12.93 41.81
C ASP A 604 -13.41 13.53 40.78
N THR A 605 -12.97 14.55 40.03
CA THR A 605 -13.72 15.13 38.92
C THR A 605 -12.96 15.03 37.60
N TRP A 606 -13.66 14.72 36.52
CA TRP A 606 -13.09 14.63 35.18
C TRP A 606 -12.89 16.01 34.55
N VAL A 607 -11.70 16.20 33.97
CA VAL A 607 -11.33 17.37 33.17
C VAL A 607 -11.09 16.94 31.73
N LYS A 608 -11.69 17.67 30.78
CA LYS A 608 -11.46 17.49 29.34
C LYS A 608 -10.23 18.28 28.90
N VAL A 609 -9.37 17.66 28.11
CA VAL A 609 -8.15 18.25 27.57
C VAL A 609 -8.08 17.98 26.06
N ASP A 610 -8.17 19.05 25.27
CA ASP A 610 -8.22 18.96 23.80
C ASP A 610 -6.88 19.35 23.13
N ARG A 611 -5.80 19.58 23.90
CA ARG A 611 -4.46 19.94 23.37
C ARG A 611 -3.31 19.34 24.19
N ALA A 612 -2.25 18.94 23.48
CA ALA A 612 -0.99 18.51 24.07
C ALA A 612 0.21 19.32 23.54
N CYS A 613 1.33 19.23 24.25
CA CYS A 613 2.60 19.82 23.84
C CYS A 613 3.76 18.86 24.09
N LEU A 614 4.82 19.03 23.30
CA LEU A 614 6.10 18.39 23.54
C LEU A 614 6.97 19.30 24.41
N LEU A 615 7.25 18.87 25.64
CA LEU A 615 8.17 19.58 26.54
C LEU A 615 9.56 18.95 26.46
N ASN A 616 10.58 19.79 26.18
CA ASN A 616 12.02 19.47 26.19
C ASN A 616 12.46 18.22 25.37
N SER A 617 13.15 18.45 24.25
CA SER A 617 14.15 17.53 23.65
C SER A 617 13.71 16.13 23.21
N ARG A 618 12.57 15.94 22.52
CA ARG A 618 12.10 14.62 22.02
C ARG A 618 11.93 13.54 23.10
N THR A 619 11.78 13.94 24.36
CA THR A 619 11.86 12.99 25.49
C THR A 619 10.54 12.79 26.24
N HIS A 620 9.60 13.73 26.23
CA HIS A 620 8.33 13.58 26.97
C HIS A 620 7.14 14.17 26.21
N ILE A 621 5.93 13.63 26.44
CA ILE A 621 4.65 14.21 25.99
C ILE A 621 3.89 14.72 27.20
N ALA A 622 3.41 15.96 27.12
CA ALA A 622 2.70 16.64 28.19
C ALA A 622 1.35 17.19 27.73
N LEU A 623 0.37 17.15 28.62
CA LEU A 623 -0.94 17.77 28.41
C LEU A 623 -0.86 19.28 28.63
N ILE A 624 -1.64 20.07 27.88
CA ILE A 624 -1.74 21.53 28.09
C ILE A 624 -2.91 21.83 29.02
N ASN A 625 -2.70 22.71 30.00
CA ASN A 625 -3.75 23.11 30.92
C ASN A 625 -4.80 23.92 30.16
N PRO A 626 -6.08 23.48 30.16
CA PRO A 626 -7.13 24.09 29.36
C PRO A 626 -7.43 25.54 29.77
N ASN A 627 -7.14 25.91 31.02
CA ASN A 627 -7.46 27.23 31.57
C ASN A 627 -6.40 28.29 31.23
N ASN A 628 -5.12 27.92 31.12
CA ASN A 628 -4.02 28.86 30.93
C ASN A 628 -3.26 28.68 29.61
N GLY A 629 -3.54 27.61 28.84
CA GLY A 629 -2.89 27.33 27.56
C GLY A 629 -1.40 26.95 27.65
N ASN A 630 -0.89 26.72 28.86
CA ASN A 630 0.48 26.37 29.17
C ASN A 630 0.61 24.92 29.63
N ALA A 631 1.80 24.35 29.47
CA ALA A 631 2.10 22.98 29.86
C ALA A 631 2.27 22.78 31.38
N ASN A 632 2.41 23.88 32.12
CA ASN A 632 2.65 23.84 33.56
C ASN A 632 1.33 23.66 34.29
N TRP A 633 0.94 22.39 34.49
CA TRP A 633 -0.20 22.04 35.33
C TRP A 633 0.17 22.15 36.81
N ILE A 634 1.34 21.68 37.26
CA ILE A 634 1.68 21.61 38.68
C ILE A 634 3.20 21.68 38.86
N ASP A 635 3.73 22.46 39.81
CA ASP A 635 5.10 22.27 40.32
C ASP A 635 5.06 21.04 41.23
N THR A 636 5.54 19.92 40.70
CA THR A 636 5.49 18.63 41.37
C THR A 636 6.69 18.41 42.25
N GLY A 637 7.74 19.25 42.23
CA GLY A 637 8.90 19.11 43.11
C GLY A 637 9.62 17.75 43.05
N ARG A 638 9.48 16.99 41.94
CA ARG A 638 9.86 15.56 41.79
C ARG A 638 8.99 14.56 42.54
N ALA A 639 7.72 14.89 42.77
CA ALA A 639 6.79 14.02 43.49
C ALA A 639 6.40 12.82 42.62
N SER A 640 6.83 11.64 43.06
CA SER A 640 6.38 10.33 42.56
C SER A 640 4.97 9.94 43.06
N THR A 641 4.15 10.89 43.53
CA THR A 641 2.97 10.62 44.38
C THR A 641 1.62 11.01 43.76
N ILE A 642 1.58 11.64 42.58
CA ILE A 642 0.31 11.98 41.90
C ILE A 642 -0.37 10.73 41.35
N LYS A 643 -1.62 10.49 41.75
CA LYS A 643 -2.48 9.44 41.19
C LYS A 643 -3.58 10.06 40.35
N ALA A 644 -3.77 9.54 39.14
CA ALA A 644 -4.84 9.99 38.27
C ALA A 644 -5.39 8.84 37.41
N GLN A 645 -6.68 8.89 37.13
CA GLN A 645 -7.27 8.14 36.04
C GLN A 645 -7.18 8.97 34.77
N ILE A 646 -6.74 8.36 33.68
CA ILE A 646 -6.55 9.05 32.41
C ILE A 646 -7.08 8.18 31.28
N ILE A 647 -7.94 8.75 30.45
CA ILE A 647 -8.45 8.12 29.22
C ILE A 647 -7.82 8.84 28.04
N VAL A 648 -7.02 8.11 27.26
CA VAL A 648 -6.31 8.67 26.10
C VAL A 648 -6.61 7.83 24.87
N PRO A 649 -7.31 8.37 23.86
CA PRO A 649 -7.36 7.75 22.56
C PRO A 649 -5.97 7.81 21.93
N THR A 650 -5.45 6.65 21.56
CA THR A 650 -4.28 6.57 20.68
C THR A 650 -4.75 5.89 19.42
N ASP A 651 -4.20 6.20 18.25
CA ASP A 651 -4.33 5.30 17.11
C ASP A 651 -3.73 3.90 17.53
N TYR A 652 -4.04 2.76 16.92
CA TYR A 652 -3.48 1.48 17.39
C TYR A 652 -2.25 1.07 16.57
N GLN A 653 -1.12 0.69 17.19
CA GLN A 653 0.07 0.22 16.47
C GLN A 653 -0.22 -1.20 15.99
N GLY A 654 -0.76 -1.29 14.78
CA GLY A 654 -1.20 -2.54 14.22
C GLY A 654 -1.81 -2.36 12.85
N CYS A 655 -2.88 -3.10 12.61
CA CYS A 655 -3.53 -3.19 11.31
C CYS A 655 -3.97 -1.84 10.74
N GLU A 656 -3.65 -1.61 9.48
CA GLU A 656 -4.16 -0.48 8.70
C GLU A 656 -5.27 -0.91 7.74
N PHE A 657 -6.28 -0.06 7.62
CA PHE A 657 -7.45 -0.28 6.79
C PHE A 657 -7.76 0.97 5.96
N GLU A 658 -8.31 0.76 4.77
CA GLU A 658 -8.87 1.85 3.96
C GLU A 658 -10.31 2.16 4.37
N SER A 659 -11.09 1.12 4.69
CA SER A 659 -12.36 1.23 5.39
C SER A 659 -12.12 0.75 6.81
N LEU A 660 -12.12 1.68 7.75
CA LEU A 660 -11.89 1.44 9.17
C LEU A 660 -13.09 0.69 9.76
N PRO A 661 -12.90 -0.46 10.42
CA PRO A 661 -13.91 -1.07 11.28
C PRO A 661 -13.93 -0.31 12.62
N TYR A 662 -14.42 0.92 12.58
CA TYR A 662 -14.32 1.90 13.67
C TYR A 662 -15.19 1.50 14.85
N VAL A 663 -14.78 1.94 16.04
CA VAL A 663 -15.49 1.67 17.29
C VAL A 663 -15.59 2.95 18.11
N ASP A 664 -16.81 3.40 18.38
CA ASP A 664 -17.05 4.43 19.39
C ASP A 664 -17.37 3.76 20.73
N ILE A 665 -16.67 4.20 21.77
CA ILE A 665 -16.89 3.80 23.16
C ILE A 665 -17.78 4.88 23.79
N ILE A 666 -18.98 4.50 24.21
CA ILE A 666 -20.01 5.42 24.71
C ILE A 666 -20.35 4.99 26.13
N GLY A 667 -20.20 5.88 27.10
CA GLY A 667 -20.38 5.54 28.50
C GLY A 667 -19.85 6.64 29.41
N ASP A 668 -20.32 6.63 30.66
CA ASP A 668 -19.71 7.43 31.71
C ASP A 668 -18.22 7.05 31.86
N PRO A 669 -17.29 8.02 31.91
CA PRO A 669 -15.86 7.74 32.03
C PRO A 669 -15.50 6.82 33.21
N ASP A 670 -16.18 6.91 34.36
CA ASP A 670 -15.91 6.06 35.51
C ASP A 670 -16.27 4.60 35.22
N LYS A 671 -17.40 4.36 34.57
CA LYS A 671 -17.85 3.02 34.15
C LYS A 671 -16.95 2.42 33.07
N VAL A 672 -16.46 3.25 32.15
CA VAL A 672 -15.50 2.82 31.13
C VAL A 672 -14.18 2.38 31.77
N VAL A 673 -13.67 3.14 32.76
CA VAL A 673 -12.46 2.77 33.51
C VAL A 673 -12.65 1.47 34.29
N GLU A 674 -13.82 1.27 34.90
CA GLU A 674 -14.16 0.04 35.64
C GLU A 674 -14.14 -1.21 34.74
N LEU A 675 -14.77 -1.13 33.56
CA LEU A 675 -14.92 -2.28 32.65
C LEU A 675 -13.66 -2.56 31.82
N PHE A 676 -12.89 -1.53 31.49
CA PHE A 676 -11.72 -1.63 30.61
C PHE A 676 -10.45 -1.08 31.27
N PRO A 677 -10.04 -1.57 32.45
CA PRO A 677 -8.88 -1.02 33.15
C PRO A 677 -7.57 -1.17 32.38
N GLN A 678 -7.51 -2.04 31.36
CA GLN A 678 -6.33 -2.25 30.50
C GLN A 678 -6.46 -1.52 29.14
N GLY A 679 -7.48 -0.69 28.97
CA GLY A 679 -7.85 -0.09 27.69
C GLY A 679 -8.71 -1.01 26.81
N VAL A 680 -9.14 -0.49 25.67
CA VAL A 680 -10.05 -1.17 24.74
C VAL A 680 -9.92 -0.56 23.33
N ILE A 681 -10.09 -1.39 22.28
CA ILE A 681 -10.14 -0.88 20.90
C ILE A 681 -11.34 0.06 20.70
N GLY A 682 -11.09 1.18 20.03
CA GLY A 682 -12.04 2.25 19.79
C GLY A 682 -11.60 3.58 20.37
N GLN A 683 -12.40 4.61 20.11
CA GLN A 683 -12.24 5.95 20.67
C GLN A 683 -13.42 6.27 21.58
N TRP A 684 -13.16 6.79 22.78
CA TRP A 684 -14.22 7.33 23.63
C TRP A 684 -14.90 8.54 22.98
N ASN A 685 -16.23 8.58 23.01
CA ASN A 685 -17.02 9.64 22.39
C ASN A 685 -17.38 10.74 23.42
N PRO A 686 -16.81 11.96 23.29
CA PRO A 686 -17.02 13.05 24.23
C PRO A 686 -18.38 13.76 24.12
N ASN A 687 -19.16 13.43 23.08
CA ASN A 687 -20.38 14.15 22.74
C ASN A 687 -21.61 13.70 23.54
N HIS A 688 -21.52 12.59 24.28
CA HIS A 688 -22.65 12.07 25.06
C HIS A 688 -22.20 11.19 26.21
N VAL A 689 -22.83 11.39 27.37
CA VAL A 689 -22.78 10.47 28.51
C VAL A 689 -24.18 9.86 28.62
N PRO A 690 -24.32 8.52 28.59
CA PRO A 690 -25.62 7.86 28.71
C PRO A 690 -26.44 8.31 29.92
N ASP A 691 -27.66 8.77 29.67
CA ASP A 691 -28.59 9.31 30.66
C ASP A 691 -30.03 8.78 30.51
N GLY A 692 -30.27 7.92 29.52
CA GLY A 692 -31.59 7.35 29.20
C GLY A 692 -32.56 8.31 28.50
N SER A 693 -32.15 9.53 28.16
CA SER A 693 -32.99 10.53 27.48
C SER A 693 -33.42 10.09 26.08
N GLY A 694 -32.59 9.27 25.42
CA GLY A 694 -32.75 8.92 24.01
C GLY A 694 -32.38 10.06 23.05
N GLU A 695 -31.72 11.12 23.54
CA GLU A 695 -31.25 12.22 22.69
C GLU A 695 -30.24 11.76 21.65
N ARG A 696 -30.20 12.47 20.52
CA ARG A 696 -29.27 12.19 19.42
C ARG A 696 -27.95 12.88 19.68
N PHE A 697 -26.84 12.18 19.44
CA PHE A 697 -25.50 12.74 19.55
C PHE A 697 -24.60 12.29 18.41
N ALA A 698 -23.54 13.04 18.16
CA ALA A 698 -22.64 12.82 17.04
C ALA A 698 -21.60 11.73 17.30
N LEU A 699 -21.31 10.93 16.27
CA LEU A 699 -20.19 9.98 16.25
C LEU A 699 -18.85 10.70 16.06
N ASN A 700 -17.74 10.08 16.50
CA ASN A 700 -16.40 10.66 16.36
C ASN A 700 -15.93 10.74 14.90
N ARG A 701 -16.33 9.78 14.05
CA ARG A 701 -16.00 9.76 12.62
C ARG A 701 -17.23 9.66 11.74
N LYS A 702 -17.08 10.08 10.49
CA LYS A 702 -18.14 10.00 9.48
C LYS A 702 -18.42 8.55 9.12
N ALA A 703 -19.57 8.04 9.57
CA ALA A 703 -19.99 6.68 9.26
C ALA A 703 -20.32 6.51 7.76
N ILE A 704 -19.98 5.32 7.24
CA ILE A 704 -20.51 4.77 5.98
C ILE A 704 -21.86 4.11 6.34
N SER A 705 -22.89 4.27 5.50
CA SER A 705 -24.30 3.92 5.80
C SER A 705 -24.52 2.57 6.53
N GLY A 706 -25.47 2.57 7.47
CA GLY A 706 -25.62 1.61 8.58
C GLY A 706 -26.21 0.23 8.28
N ASP A 707 -25.85 -0.42 7.17
CA ASP A 707 -26.34 -1.79 6.87
C ASP A 707 -25.63 -2.90 7.68
N ASN A 708 -24.58 -2.57 8.46
CA ASN A 708 -23.77 -3.51 9.22
C ASN A 708 -23.42 -3.02 10.63
N ASP A 709 -24.26 -2.16 11.23
CA ASP A 709 -23.96 -1.65 12.56
C ASP A 709 -24.27 -2.68 13.67
N LEU A 710 -23.35 -2.79 14.62
CA LEU A 710 -23.48 -3.68 15.77
C LEU A 710 -23.17 -2.87 17.01
N VAL A 711 -23.95 -3.07 18.06
CA VAL A 711 -23.61 -2.58 19.38
C VAL A 711 -23.51 -3.74 20.35
N THR A 712 -22.46 -3.73 21.16
CA THR A 712 -22.34 -4.57 22.35
C THR A 712 -22.29 -3.65 23.55
N PHE A 713 -23.22 -3.81 24.49
CA PHE A 713 -23.34 -2.90 25.63
C PHE A 713 -23.52 -3.64 26.95
N TYR A 714 -22.95 -3.06 28.01
CA TYR A 714 -23.11 -3.51 29.38
C TYR A 714 -24.29 -2.76 29.99
N ASN A 715 -25.28 -3.49 30.49
CA ASN A 715 -26.53 -2.93 31.02
C ASN A 715 -26.51 -2.69 32.54
N GLY A 716 -25.32 -2.73 33.15
CA GLY A 716 -25.13 -2.68 34.61
C GLY A 716 -25.04 -4.04 35.30
N GLU A 717 -25.43 -5.12 34.63
CA GLU A 717 -25.35 -6.49 35.16
C GLU A 717 -24.58 -7.43 34.23
N GLN A 718 -24.92 -7.43 32.95
CA GLN A 718 -24.37 -8.32 31.92
C GLN A 718 -24.19 -7.61 30.58
N TRP A 719 -23.44 -8.25 29.68
CA TRP A 719 -23.30 -7.76 28.31
C TRP A 719 -24.45 -8.25 27.42
N GLU A 720 -24.97 -7.35 26.61
CA GLU A 720 -25.98 -7.60 25.60
C GLU A 720 -25.46 -7.20 24.20
N THR A 721 -26.20 -7.57 23.16
CA THR A 721 -25.86 -7.21 21.78
C THR A 721 -27.12 -6.88 21.00
N SER A 722 -27.03 -5.86 20.15
CA SER A 722 -28.10 -5.45 19.24
C SER A 722 -27.54 -5.09 17.86
N THR A 723 -28.31 -5.34 16.81
CA THR A 723 -27.95 -5.09 15.40
C THR A 723 -28.94 -4.12 14.76
N ASN A 724 -28.48 -3.18 13.93
CA ASN A 724 -29.33 -2.25 13.18
C ASN A 724 -30.27 -1.41 14.06
N ALA A 725 -29.90 -1.18 15.32
CA ALA A 725 -30.77 -0.60 16.34
C ALA A 725 -30.46 0.88 16.66
N MET A 726 -29.30 1.39 16.25
CA MET A 726 -28.80 2.69 16.74
C MET A 726 -29.40 3.91 16.04
N ASN A 727 -30.31 3.70 15.07
CA ASN A 727 -30.99 4.76 14.33
C ASN A 727 -30.02 5.80 13.75
N LEU A 728 -28.98 5.32 13.08
CA LEU A 728 -27.95 6.14 12.44
C LEU A 728 -28.55 7.06 11.37
N VAL A 729 -28.31 8.37 11.52
CA VAL A 729 -28.61 9.36 10.48
C VAL A 729 -27.28 9.84 9.92
N ALA A 730 -26.93 9.32 8.73
CA ALA A 730 -25.65 9.60 8.09
C ALA A 730 -25.45 11.09 7.76
N GLN A 731 -26.54 11.84 7.53
CA GLN A 731 -26.52 13.27 7.27
C GLN A 731 -25.95 14.06 8.46
N SER A 732 -26.56 13.94 9.63
CA SER A 732 -26.09 14.60 10.85
C SER A 732 -24.94 13.85 11.53
N ASN A 733 -24.60 12.65 11.04
CA ASN A 733 -23.64 11.74 11.66
C ASN A 733 -23.97 11.43 13.12
N THR A 734 -25.26 11.25 13.42
CA THR A 734 -25.75 11.02 14.79
C THR A 734 -26.45 9.68 14.94
N ILE A 735 -26.48 9.18 16.17
CA ILE A 735 -27.21 7.99 16.61
C ILE A 735 -28.08 8.31 17.83
N SER A 736 -29.03 7.44 18.16
CA SER A 736 -29.83 7.52 19.39
C SER A 736 -30.46 6.18 19.74
N HIS A 737 -30.44 5.80 21.02
CA HIS A 737 -31.16 4.63 21.51
C HIS A 737 -31.42 4.76 23.02
N PRO A 738 -32.68 4.79 23.49
CA PRO A 738 -33.00 5.03 24.91
C PRO A 738 -32.52 3.90 25.84
N THR A 739 -32.67 2.64 25.44
CA THR A 739 -32.25 1.49 26.27
C THR A 739 -30.75 1.26 26.30
N VAL A 740 -30.08 1.27 25.13
CA VAL A 740 -28.63 1.07 25.05
C VAL A 740 -27.88 2.20 25.76
N PHE A 741 -28.38 3.43 25.66
CA PHE A 741 -27.82 4.60 26.33
C PHE A 741 -28.59 4.99 27.60
N ALA A 742 -29.10 4.01 28.34
CA ALA A 742 -29.57 4.23 29.70
C ALA A 742 -28.41 4.64 30.61
N GLN A 743 -28.73 5.33 31.71
CA GLN A 743 -27.75 5.69 32.73
C GLN A 743 -26.92 4.48 33.17
N ASP A 744 -25.63 4.70 33.42
CA ASP A 744 -24.63 3.69 33.81
C ASP A 744 -24.25 2.64 32.74
N ASN A 745 -24.91 2.63 31.57
CA ASN A 745 -24.52 1.72 30.50
C ASN A 745 -23.20 2.12 29.84
N VAL A 746 -22.47 1.11 29.37
CA VAL A 746 -21.28 1.28 28.51
C VAL A 746 -21.47 0.50 27.23
N ALA A 747 -21.34 1.15 26.08
CA ALA A 747 -21.55 0.58 24.76
C ALA A 747 -20.31 0.69 23.88
N LEU A 748 -20.02 -0.38 23.14
CA LEU A 748 -19.10 -0.40 22.01
C LEU A 748 -19.93 -0.43 20.72
N TYR A 749 -19.93 0.68 19.99
CA TYR A 749 -20.65 0.81 18.72
C TYR A 749 -19.70 0.62 17.54
N PHE A 750 -19.89 -0.46 16.79
CA PHE A 750 -19.09 -0.84 15.63
C PHE A 750 -19.72 -0.32 14.34
N TYR A 751 -18.97 0.47 13.57
CA TYR A 751 -19.41 1.00 12.28
C TYR A 751 -18.23 1.16 11.31
N ASP A 752 -18.52 1.19 10.01
CA ASP A 752 -17.49 1.45 9.01
C ASP A 752 -17.28 2.95 8.80
N SER A 753 -16.02 3.39 8.73
CA SER A 753 -15.64 4.77 8.37
C SER A 753 -14.56 4.73 7.29
N LYS A 754 -14.49 5.75 6.44
CA LYS A 754 -13.30 5.91 5.57
C LYS A 754 -12.09 6.35 6.38
N ALA A 755 -10.93 5.82 6.02
CA ALA A 755 -9.65 6.34 6.46
C ALA A 755 -9.32 7.67 5.78
N ASP A 756 -8.42 8.43 6.39
CA ASP A 756 -7.98 9.71 5.85
C ASP A 756 -7.18 9.51 4.56
N SER A 757 -7.50 10.33 3.55
CA SER A 757 -6.94 10.22 2.19
C SER A 757 -5.86 11.26 1.91
N THR A 758 -5.63 12.16 2.86
CA THR A 758 -4.60 13.20 2.82
C THR A 758 -3.70 13.10 4.04
N VAL A 759 -2.47 13.61 3.92
CA VAL A 759 -1.48 13.65 4.98
C VAL A 759 -0.78 15.01 4.98
N SER A 760 -0.47 15.50 6.17
CA SER A 760 0.31 16.71 6.42
C SER A 760 1.62 16.72 5.61
N ALA A 761 1.94 17.85 4.99
CA ALA A 761 3.07 17.99 4.08
C ALA A 761 3.68 19.39 4.11
N ALA A 762 4.94 19.51 3.68
CA ALA A 762 5.55 20.81 3.39
C ALA A 762 5.06 21.36 2.05
N LEU A 763 5.13 22.68 1.87
CA LEU A 763 4.83 23.33 0.59
C LEU A 763 5.72 22.78 -0.51
N GLY A 764 5.09 22.31 -1.59
CA GLY A 764 5.80 21.70 -2.73
C GLY A 764 6.04 22.70 -3.86
N LYS A 765 6.97 22.34 -4.75
CA LYS A 765 7.07 22.96 -6.07
C LYS A 765 5.84 22.56 -6.89
N ILE A 766 5.23 23.53 -7.54
CA ILE A 766 4.01 23.37 -8.32
C ILE A 766 4.34 22.94 -9.75
N GLU A 767 3.73 21.84 -10.17
CA GLU A 767 3.71 21.33 -11.54
C GLU A 767 2.45 21.81 -12.28
N SER A 768 1.33 21.93 -11.56
CA SER A 768 0.10 22.55 -12.04
C SER A 768 -0.66 23.19 -10.88
N LEU A 769 -1.25 24.36 -11.11
CA LEU A 769 -2.01 25.10 -10.09
C LEU A 769 -3.46 25.25 -10.54
N SER A 770 -4.40 25.00 -9.63
CA SER A 770 -5.80 25.32 -9.90
C SER A 770 -6.04 26.82 -9.95
N GLY A 771 -6.84 27.25 -10.93
CA GLY A 771 -7.43 28.60 -10.94
C GLY A 771 -8.62 28.76 -10.01
N LYS A 772 -8.90 27.77 -9.15
CA LYS A 772 -10.08 27.72 -8.27
C LYS A 772 -9.71 27.27 -6.86
N VAL A 773 -10.47 27.75 -5.90
CA VAL A 773 -10.49 27.30 -4.51
C VAL A 773 -11.74 26.47 -4.30
N TRP A 774 -11.57 25.25 -3.80
CA TRP A 774 -12.68 24.45 -3.34
C TRP A 774 -13.10 24.89 -1.94
N CYS A 775 -14.40 24.96 -1.66
CA CYS A 775 -14.93 25.18 -0.33
C CYS A 775 -16.15 24.28 -0.09
N GLY A 776 -16.29 23.77 1.12
CA GLY A 776 -17.41 22.90 1.45
C GLY A 776 -17.63 22.66 2.95
N ASN A 777 -18.88 22.33 3.27
CA ASN A 777 -19.42 21.91 4.57
C ASN A 777 -20.53 20.83 4.41
N ASP A 778 -20.60 20.17 3.24
CA ASP A 778 -21.68 19.24 2.91
C ASP A 778 -21.52 17.88 3.59
N ALA A 779 -22.59 17.37 4.20
CA ALA A 779 -22.60 16.10 4.89
C ALA A 779 -22.58 14.87 3.97
N ARG A 780 -22.88 15.01 2.68
CA ARG A 780 -22.99 13.88 1.75
C ARG A 780 -21.62 13.50 1.20
N ALA A 781 -21.37 12.20 1.13
CA ALA A 781 -20.11 11.63 0.62
C ALA A 781 -19.69 12.18 -0.75
N SER A 782 -20.66 12.44 -1.64
CA SER A 782 -20.42 12.91 -3.01
C SER A 782 -20.14 14.42 -3.13
N PHE A 783 -20.12 15.16 -2.02
CA PHE A 783 -19.99 16.63 -1.97
C PHE A 783 -18.88 17.10 -1.01
N GLY A 784 -17.85 16.26 -0.82
CA GLY A 784 -16.63 16.63 -0.12
C GLY A 784 -16.60 16.27 1.37
N ALA A 785 -17.59 15.53 1.89
CA ALA A 785 -17.65 15.18 3.30
C ALA A 785 -16.36 14.52 3.83
N TYR A 786 -15.87 13.50 3.12
CA TYR A 786 -14.64 12.80 3.49
C TYR A 786 -13.37 13.61 3.24
N LEU A 787 -13.37 14.50 2.25
CA LEU A 787 -12.26 15.40 2.00
C LEU A 787 -12.12 16.40 3.14
N GLN A 788 -13.21 17.06 3.55
CA GLN A 788 -13.22 17.96 4.69
C GLN A 788 -12.76 17.25 5.97
N THR A 789 -13.30 16.06 6.26
CA THR A 789 -12.89 15.29 7.44
C THR A 789 -11.40 14.95 7.39
N SER A 790 -10.87 14.56 6.22
CA SER A 790 -9.44 14.28 6.09
C SER A 790 -8.54 15.52 6.20
N LEU A 791 -9.02 16.71 5.84
CA LEU A 791 -8.26 17.97 5.90
C LEU A 791 -8.35 18.68 7.26
N THR A 792 -9.46 18.50 7.99
CA THR A 792 -9.76 19.29 9.21
C THR A 792 -9.99 18.44 10.46
N GLY A 793 -10.16 17.12 10.31
CA GLY A 793 -10.60 16.23 11.39
C GLY A 793 -12.08 16.38 11.79
N LYS A 794 -12.83 17.31 11.17
CA LYS A 794 -14.23 17.62 11.54
C LYS A 794 -15.23 17.03 10.55
N VAL A 795 -16.37 16.57 11.07
CA VAL A 795 -17.43 15.97 10.26
C VAL A 795 -18.44 17.05 9.82
N PRO A 796 -18.67 17.23 8.51
CA PRO A 796 -19.71 18.13 8.03
C PRO A 796 -21.12 17.56 8.24
N THR A 797 -22.05 18.44 8.58
CA THR A 797 -23.44 18.11 8.97
C THR A 797 -24.50 18.88 8.17
N SER A 798 -24.09 19.82 7.31
CA SER A 798 -25.02 20.66 6.54
C SER A 798 -25.45 19.98 5.23
N ILE A 799 -26.67 20.25 4.77
CA ILE A 799 -27.18 19.79 3.46
C ILE A 799 -27.89 20.93 2.74
N SER A 800 -27.29 21.37 1.64
CA SER A 800 -27.86 22.32 0.69
C SER A 800 -27.29 22.01 -0.70
N TYR A 801 -27.72 22.71 -1.74
CA TYR A 801 -27.00 22.69 -3.02
C TYR A 801 -25.80 23.66 -3.03
N THR A 802 -25.73 24.57 -2.05
CA THR A 802 -24.70 25.61 -1.95
C THR A 802 -23.56 25.26 -0.99
N THR A 803 -23.67 24.16 -0.25
CA THR A 803 -22.72 23.65 0.78
C THR A 803 -21.39 23.10 0.21
N ASN A 804 -21.19 23.19 -1.10
CA ASN A 804 -19.97 22.78 -1.80
C ASN A 804 -19.82 23.61 -3.09
N ALA A 805 -18.69 24.29 -3.25
CA ALA A 805 -18.47 25.17 -4.40
C ALA A 805 -16.98 25.29 -4.80
N PHE A 806 -16.77 25.73 -6.04
CA PHE A 806 -15.47 26.17 -6.53
C PHE A 806 -15.52 27.66 -6.84
N VAL A 807 -14.60 28.42 -6.26
CA VAL A 807 -14.53 29.88 -6.34
C VAL A 807 -13.27 30.29 -7.09
N PRO A 808 -13.30 31.25 -8.02
CA PRO A 808 -12.10 31.67 -8.76
C PRO A 808 -11.00 32.22 -7.85
N VAL A 809 -9.75 31.90 -8.19
CA VAL A 809 -8.55 32.56 -7.66
C VAL A 809 -8.40 33.91 -8.36
N THR A 810 -8.27 34.99 -7.60
CA THR A 810 -8.17 36.37 -8.12
C THR A 810 -6.73 36.86 -8.18
N LYS A 811 -5.85 36.32 -7.33
CA LYS A 811 -4.43 36.65 -7.29
C LYS A 811 -3.61 35.45 -6.84
N VAL A 812 -2.50 35.20 -7.52
CA VAL A 812 -1.48 34.26 -7.07
C VAL A 812 -0.10 34.77 -7.48
N ASN A 813 0.88 34.59 -6.59
CA ASN A 813 2.27 34.87 -6.88
C ASN A 813 3.11 33.61 -6.67
N LEU A 814 4.00 33.36 -7.63
CA LEU A 814 4.93 32.24 -7.60
C LEU A 814 6.36 32.77 -7.59
N LEU A 815 7.20 32.21 -6.72
CA LEU A 815 8.64 32.42 -6.72
C LEU A 815 9.32 31.06 -6.84
N ALA A 816 10.16 30.91 -7.88
CA ALA A 816 10.84 29.63 -8.18
C ALA A 816 9.89 28.41 -8.29
N GLY A 817 8.64 28.62 -8.73
CA GLY A 817 7.63 27.57 -8.86
C GLY A 817 6.94 27.16 -7.56
N MET A 818 7.08 27.94 -6.48
CA MET A 818 6.40 27.72 -5.20
C MET A 818 5.46 28.89 -4.86
N LEU A 819 4.42 28.63 -4.06
CA LEU A 819 3.55 29.67 -3.51
C LEU A 819 4.31 30.54 -2.51
N VAL A 820 4.13 31.86 -2.59
CA VAL A 820 4.82 32.83 -1.71
C VAL A 820 3.96 33.12 -0.49
N ARG A 821 4.49 32.87 0.72
CA ARG A 821 3.75 33.04 1.99
C ARG A 821 3.33 34.49 2.25
N ASP A 822 4.24 35.43 2.01
CA ASP A 822 4.00 36.86 2.24
C ASP A 822 3.05 37.48 1.21
N GLU A 823 2.84 36.79 0.09
CA GLU A 823 1.93 37.19 -0.98
C GLU A 823 0.93 36.08 -1.29
N ALA A 824 0.30 35.57 -0.24
CA ALA A 824 -0.64 34.46 -0.27
C ALA A 824 -1.73 34.61 -1.35
N PRO A 825 -2.15 33.51 -2.00
CA PRO A 825 -3.22 33.53 -2.98
C PRO A 825 -4.51 34.13 -2.43
N GLU A 826 -5.20 34.91 -3.27
CA GLU A 826 -6.50 35.51 -2.97
C GLU A 826 -7.58 34.90 -3.86
N HIS A 827 -8.82 34.86 -3.37
CA HIS A 827 -9.97 34.32 -4.09
C HIS A 827 -11.18 35.26 -4.05
N GLU A 828 -12.16 35.02 -4.92
CA GLU A 828 -13.45 35.73 -4.85
C GLU A 828 -14.19 35.40 -3.55
N VAL A 829 -15.27 36.15 -3.26
CA VAL A 829 -16.08 35.92 -2.05
C VAL A 829 -16.65 34.51 -2.08
N LEU A 830 -16.51 33.78 -0.96
CA LEU A 830 -17.14 32.46 -0.83
C LEU A 830 -18.68 32.59 -0.94
N PRO A 831 -19.36 31.62 -1.58
CA PRO A 831 -20.82 31.60 -1.60
C PRO A 831 -21.38 31.29 -0.21
N HIS A 832 -22.69 31.50 -0.04
CA HIS A 832 -23.38 31.09 1.18
C HIS A 832 -23.44 29.56 1.30
N LEU A 833 -22.58 28.98 2.15
CA LEU A 833 -22.50 27.54 2.36
C LEU A 833 -23.62 26.97 3.25
N GLY A 834 -24.61 27.78 3.68
CA GLY A 834 -25.70 27.31 4.57
C GLY A 834 -25.20 26.82 5.93
N GLY A 835 -26.04 26.08 6.65
CA GLY A 835 -25.69 25.47 7.94
C GLY A 835 -26.27 26.18 9.16
N THR A 836 -25.93 25.67 10.34
CA THR A 836 -26.28 26.21 11.65
C THR A 836 -25.03 26.70 12.38
N LEU A 837 -25.20 27.54 13.40
CA LEU A 837 -24.11 28.00 14.26
C LEU A 837 -23.22 26.83 14.71
N ASP A 838 -21.91 27.07 14.76
CA ASP A 838 -20.84 26.11 15.06
C ASP A 838 -20.59 25.01 14.01
N ASN A 839 -21.31 25.01 12.87
CA ASN A 839 -20.93 24.12 11.77
C ASN A 839 -19.51 24.43 11.28
N ALA A 840 -18.74 23.36 11.05
CA ALA A 840 -17.42 23.42 10.46
C ALA A 840 -17.50 23.21 8.94
N GLY A 841 -16.67 23.93 8.21
CA GLY A 841 -16.41 23.81 6.78
C GLY A 841 -14.92 23.94 6.53
N CYS A 842 -14.50 23.95 5.27
CA CYS A 842 -13.13 24.28 4.92
C CYS A 842 -13.04 24.89 3.53
N LYS A 843 -11.90 25.55 3.27
CA LYS A 843 -11.48 25.97 1.93
C LYS A 843 -10.09 25.43 1.63
N ALA A 844 -9.86 25.04 0.38
CA ALA A 844 -8.57 24.55 -0.08
C ALA A 844 -8.29 24.98 -1.53
N LEU A 845 -7.14 25.63 -1.73
CA LEU A 845 -6.49 25.72 -3.03
C LEU A 845 -5.72 24.43 -3.28
N TYR A 846 -5.87 23.85 -4.45
CA TYR A 846 -5.22 22.60 -4.80
C TYR A 846 -4.23 22.78 -5.96
N SER A 847 -3.13 22.03 -5.90
CA SER A 847 -2.04 22.06 -6.87
C SER A 847 -1.42 20.68 -7.03
N LEU A 848 -1.01 20.34 -8.24
CA LEU A 848 -0.16 19.18 -8.48
C LEU A 848 1.29 19.51 -8.09
N THR A 849 1.90 18.66 -7.29
CA THR A 849 3.31 18.76 -6.92
C THR A 849 4.04 17.45 -7.22
N ALA A 850 5.33 17.54 -7.52
CA ALA A 850 6.20 16.39 -7.69
C ALA A 850 7.09 16.23 -6.46
N LYS A 851 7.08 15.03 -5.87
CA LYS A 851 7.96 14.64 -4.77
C LYS A 851 8.55 13.28 -5.12
N ASN A 852 9.88 13.17 -5.07
CA ASN A 852 10.56 11.90 -5.29
C ASN A 852 10.21 11.22 -6.65
N GLY A 853 10.01 12.01 -7.71
CA GLY A 853 9.63 11.51 -9.03
C GLY A 853 8.18 11.01 -9.13
N LEU A 854 7.33 11.29 -8.15
CA LEU A 854 5.91 10.93 -8.13
C LEU A 854 5.04 12.17 -7.98
N TYR A 855 3.87 12.15 -8.61
CA TYR A 855 2.89 13.21 -8.49
C TYR A 855 2.00 13.02 -7.25
N TYR A 856 1.67 14.14 -6.61
CA TYR A 856 0.72 14.23 -5.51
C TYR A 856 -0.19 15.45 -5.71
N LEU A 857 -1.45 15.34 -5.28
CA LEU A 857 -2.34 16.51 -5.21
C LEU A 857 -2.17 17.15 -3.83
N GLN A 858 -1.65 18.37 -3.78
CA GLN A 858 -1.45 19.17 -2.57
C GLN A 858 -2.64 20.12 -2.35
N PHE A 859 -3.05 20.29 -1.10
CA PHE A 859 -4.13 21.13 -0.63
C PHE A 859 -3.57 22.15 0.38
N ASN A 860 -3.81 23.43 0.12
CA ASN A 860 -3.43 24.53 0.99
C ASN A 860 -4.69 25.26 1.42
N GLY A 861 -4.92 25.41 2.73
CA GLY A 861 -6.22 25.87 3.18
C GLY A 861 -6.38 26.08 4.68
N SER A 862 -7.63 26.28 5.07
CA SER A 862 -8.03 26.36 6.47
C SER A 862 -9.45 25.85 6.67
N GLU A 863 -9.73 25.44 7.89
CA GLU A 863 -11.08 25.31 8.42
C GLU A 863 -11.81 26.66 8.31
N LEU A 864 -13.12 26.57 8.12
CA LEU A 864 -14.09 27.64 8.23
C LEU A 864 -15.06 27.29 9.36
N LYS A 865 -15.46 28.26 10.17
CA LYS A 865 -16.46 28.06 11.22
C LYS A 865 -17.62 29.03 11.02
N LEU A 866 -18.84 28.49 10.96
CA LEU A 866 -20.04 29.33 10.91
C LEU A 866 -20.30 29.89 12.30
N ASP A 867 -20.22 31.21 12.42
CA ASP A 867 -20.40 31.91 13.69
C ASP A 867 -21.25 33.19 13.51
N SER A 868 -21.78 33.69 14.62
CA SER A 868 -22.52 34.94 14.72
C SER A 868 -21.76 35.90 15.64
N VAL A 869 -20.94 36.78 15.05
CA VAL A 869 -20.20 37.79 15.81
C VAL A 869 -21.10 38.98 16.12
N GLU A 870 -21.20 39.36 17.39
CA GLU A 870 -21.88 40.59 17.80
C GLU A 870 -21.07 41.82 17.36
N PRO A 871 -21.60 42.67 16.46
CA PRO A 871 -20.84 43.78 15.90
C PRO A 871 -20.90 44.99 16.82
N ILE A 872 -19.79 45.72 16.88
CA ILE A 872 -19.71 47.00 17.59
C ILE A 872 -20.45 48.05 16.77
N GLU A 873 -21.51 48.62 17.34
CA GLU A 873 -22.31 49.62 16.64
C GLU A 873 -21.61 50.98 16.59
N ILE A 874 -21.49 51.55 15.38
CA ILE A 874 -21.05 52.93 15.15
C ILE A 874 -22.25 53.77 14.72
N ASN A 875 -22.45 54.88 15.41
CA ASN A 875 -23.52 55.83 15.21
C ASN A 875 -23.03 57.27 15.48
N SER A 876 -23.92 58.26 15.37
CA SER A 876 -23.56 59.68 15.52
C SER A 876 -22.96 60.07 16.88
N THR A 877 -23.02 59.20 17.90
CA THR A 877 -22.54 59.50 19.26
C THR A 877 -21.15 58.95 19.57
N ASN A 878 -20.59 58.06 18.74
CA ASN A 878 -19.32 57.37 18.99
C ASN A 878 -18.36 57.33 17.78
N LEU A 879 -18.41 58.36 16.93
CA LEU A 879 -17.62 58.46 15.70
C LEU A 879 -16.10 58.60 15.88
N THR A 880 -15.64 58.88 17.11
CA THR A 880 -14.21 58.97 17.46
C THR A 880 -13.69 57.67 18.08
N MET A 881 -14.48 56.60 18.09
CA MET A 881 -14.05 55.31 18.61
C MET A 881 -12.90 54.75 17.76
N ASP A 882 -11.82 54.36 18.42
CA ASP A 882 -10.70 53.70 17.77
C ASP A 882 -11.15 52.37 17.12
N MET A 883 -10.69 52.17 15.89
CA MET A 883 -10.88 50.94 15.15
C MET A 883 -9.84 49.94 15.64
N VAL A 884 -10.29 48.79 16.11
CA VAL A 884 -9.44 47.71 16.62
C VAL A 884 -9.40 46.60 15.57
N LYS A 885 -8.19 46.26 15.11
CA LYS A 885 -8.00 45.15 14.18
C LYS A 885 -8.61 43.87 14.77
N GLY A 886 -9.39 43.16 13.95
CA GLY A 886 -10.09 41.94 14.34
C GLY A 886 -11.53 42.16 14.79
N SER A 887 -11.96 43.39 15.03
CA SER A 887 -13.35 43.69 15.44
C SER A 887 -14.26 43.87 14.23
N VAL A 888 -15.52 43.46 14.38
CA VAL A 888 -16.60 43.71 13.42
C VAL A 888 -17.41 44.91 13.88
N TYR A 889 -17.73 45.81 12.96
CA TYR A 889 -18.50 47.01 13.23
C TYR A 889 -19.76 47.07 12.36
N PHE A 890 -20.86 47.56 12.91
CA PHE A 890 -22.05 47.93 12.13
C PHE A 890 -22.18 49.44 12.11
N VAL A 891 -22.07 50.06 10.93
CA VAL A 891 -22.13 51.51 10.81
C VAL A 891 -23.55 51.93 10.44
N LYS A 892 -24.25 52.63 11.33
CA LYS A 892 -25.63 53.06 11.08
C LYS A 892 -25.70 54.15 10.01
N ASN A 893 -26.82 54.20 9.27
CA ASN A 893 -27.11 55.21 8.24
C ASN A 893 -27.09 56.68 8.72
N ASN A 894 -26.90 56.93 10.02
CA ASN A 894 -26.79 58.25 10.62
C ASN A 894 -25.40 58.53 11.22
N ALA A 895 -24.40 57.67 10.98
CA ALA A 895 -23.03 57.89 11.42
C ALA A 895 -22.31 58.96 10.58
N GLY A 896 -22.89 59.39 9.46
CA GLY A 896 -22.33 60.42 8.60
C GLY A 896 -21.17 59.90 7.73
N THR A 897 -21.20 58.61 7.37
CA THR A 897 -20.10 57.92 6.70
C THR A 897 -20.57 57.33 5.36
N SER A 898 -20.63 58.14 4.31
CA SER A 898 -21.30 57.71 3.06
C SER A 898 -20.71 56.45 2.40
N ALA A 899 -19.44 56.12 2.68
CA ALA A 899 -18.78 54.92 2.16
C ALA A 899 -19.08 53.63 2.97
N MET A 900 -19.54 53.75 4.22
CA MET A 900 -19.64 52.65 5.18
C MET A 900 -21.04 52.48 5.79
N ASP A 901 -21.88 53.51 5.70
CA ASP A 901 -23.24 53.54 6.24
C ASP A 901 -24.10 52.34 5.78
N GLY A 902 -24.83 51.77 6.74
CA GLY A 902 -25.78 50.68 6.57
C GLY A 902 -25.15 49.30 6.37
N GLN A 903 -23.83 49.17 6.56
CA GLN A 903 -23.07 47.95 6.27
C GLN A 903 -22.28 47.46 7.49
N TYR A 904 -21.96 46.18 7.49
CA TYR A 904 -21.04 45.56 8.44
C TYR A 904 -19.63 45.52 7.89
N TRP A 905 -18.66 45.77 8.75
CA TRP A 905 -17.27 45.93 8.38
C TRP A 905 -16.35 45.21 9.36
N TYR A 906 -15.52 44.29 8.85
CA TYR A 906 -14.39 43.75 9.59
C TYR A 906 -13.22 44.72 9.54
N CYS A 907 -12.65 45.05 10.70
CA CYS A 907 -11.49 45.92 10.80
C CYS A 907 -10.20 45.13 10.56
N ASN A 908 -9.57 45.36 9.42
CA ASN A 908 -8.35 44.70 8.99
C ASN A 908 -7.07 45.42 9.48
N THR A 909 -7.16 46.73 9.71
CA THR A 909 -6.05 47.55 10.21
C THR A 909 -6.56 48.49 11.30
N SER A 910 -5.95 48.45 12.49
CA SER A 910 -6.30 49.38 13.57
C SER A 910 -6.09 50.82 13.12
N SER A 911 -6.96 51.72 13.58
CA SER A 911 -6.93 53.13 13.17
C SER A 911 -7.55 54.01 14.24
N THR A 912 -6.98 55.19 14.43
CA THR A 912 -7.56 56.27 15.26
C THR A 912 -8.30 57.30 14.38
N VAL A 913 -8.43 57.04 13.08
CA VAL A 913 -9.16 57.91 12.15
C VAL A 913 -10.65 57.84 12.48
N ASN A 914 -11.27 59.00 12.69
CA ASN A 914 -12.70 59.10 12.94
C ASN A 914 -13.54 58.46 11.84
N TRP A 915 -14.62 57.79 12.23
CA TRP A 915 -15.53 57.08 11.33
C TRP A 915 -16.18 57.99 10.29
N ASN A 916 -16.45 59.25 10.63
CA ASN A 916 -17.05 60.25 9.75
C ASN A 916 -16.07 61.14 8.99
N ALA A 917 -14.79 60.77 8.93
CA ALA A 917 -13.84 61.54 8.16
C ALA A 917 -14.15 61.43 6.65
N ASP A 918 -14.24 62.56 5.94
CA ASP A 918 -14.46 62.65 4.48
C ASP A 918 -13.30 62.07 3.63
N ILE A 919 -12.41 61.33 4.26
CA ILE A 919 -11.27 60.65 3.66
C ILE A 919 -11.55 59.17 3.42
N TRP A 920 -12.64 58.60 3.93
CA TRP A 920 -12.99 57.20 3.68
C TRP A 920 -13.50 57.00 2.24
N VAL A 921 -12.90 56.06 1.52
CA VAL A 921 -13.23 55.77 0.12
C VAL A 921 -13.44 54.27 -0.07
N LYS A 922 -14.58 53.90 -0.67
CA LYS A 922 -14.87 52.52 -1.09
C LYS A 922 -14.14 52.23 -2.41
N GLN A 923 -13.33 51.17 -2.40
CA GLN A 923 -12.56 50.72 -3.55
C GLN A 923 -13.40 49.82 -4.47
N PRO A 924 -12.99 49.59 -5.74
CA PRO A 924 -13.71 48.71 -6.66
C PRO A 924 -13.88 47.26 -6.17
N ASN A 925 -13.00 46.77 -5.29
CA ASN A 925 -13.08 45.46 -4.65
C ASN A 925 -14.05 45.42 -3.44
N GLY A 926 -14.76 46.53 -3.17
CA GLY A 926 -15.72 46.67 -2.07
C GLY A 926 -15.12 47.02 -0.72
N ARG A 927 -13.78 47.00 -0.54
CA ARG A 927 -13.09 47.36 0.70
C ARG A 927 -13.03 48.88 0.89
N VAL A 928 -12.84 49.34 2.12
CA VAL A 928 -12.75 50.77 2.46
C VAL A 928 -11.35 51.11 2.97
N GLY A 929 -10.79 52.20 2.44
CA GLY A 929 -9.49 52.75 2.83
C GLY A 929 -9.51 54.27 2.92
N VAL A 930 -8.37 54.87 3.24
CA VAL A 930 -8.20 56.31 3.44
C VAL A 930 -7.62 56.99 2.18
N LYS A 931 -8.25 58.08 1.73
CA LYS A 931 -7.86 58.87 0.54
C LYS A 931 -6.44 59.42 0.66
N GLY A 932 -5.63 59.23 -0.38
CA GLY A 932 -4.25 59.76 -0.46
C GLY A 932 -3.18 58.91 0.25
N LEU A 933 -3.58 57.82 0.92
CA LEU A 933 -2.67 56.79 1.40
C LEU A 933 -2.81 55.57 0.48
N ASP A 934 -1.88 55.41 -0.45
CA ASP A 934 -1.90 54.27 -1.36
C ASP A 934 -1.73 52.96 -0.57
N ARG A 935 -2.83 52.19 -0.47
CA ARG A 935 -2.92 50.72 -0.29
C ARG A 935 -3.30 50.11 1.07
N ASN A 936 -3.58 50.88 2.13
CA ASN A 936 -4.08 50.24 3.36
C ASN A 936 -5.59 49.99 3.28
N GLU A 937 -5.96 48.71 3.24
CA GLU A 937 -7.35 48.25 3.35
C GLU A 937 -7.71 48.18 4.84
N TYR A 938 -8.39 49.22 5.33
CA TYR A 938 -8.74 49.34 6.75
C TYR A 938 -9.96 48.49 7.10
N LEU A 939 -10.97 48.48 6.22
CA LEU A 939 -12.22 47.76 6.44
C LEU A 939 -12.58 46.86 5.28
N ILE A 940 -13.09 45.67 5.61
CA ILE A 940 -13.52 44.65 4.66
C ILE A 940 -15.03 44.40 4.88
N PRO A 941 -15.86 44.33 3.81
CA PRO A 941 -17.28 44.01 3.95
C PRO A 941 -17.48 42.69 4.69
N TYR A 942 -18.44 42.66 5.62
CA TYR A 942 -18.76 41.51 6.48
C TYR A 942 -20.26 41.19 6.46
N GLU A 943 -20.64 39.95 6.77
CA GLU A 943 -22.03 39.54 6.97
C GLU A 943 -22.22 38.93 8.38
N PRO A 944 -23.26 39.31 9.15
CA PRO A 944 -23.44 38.94 10.58
C PRO A 944 -23.53 37.44 10.92
N THR A 945 -23.57 36.56 9.93
CA THR A 945 -23.58 35.09 10.10
C THR A 945 -22.71 34.48 9.01
N SER A 946 -21.40 34.72 9.08
CA SER A 946 -20.45 34.35 8.04
C SER A 946 -19.46 33.28 8.51
N TRP A 947 -18.67 32.78 7.58
CA TRP A 947 -17.70 31.70 7.77
C TRP A 947 -16.31 32.17 8.25
N GLY A 948 -16.17 33.43 8.68
CA GLY A 948 -14.89 33.98 9.15
C GLY A 948 -13.82 34.08 8.05
N ASP A 949 -14.22 34.09 6.79
CA ASP A 949 -13.32 34.02 5.63
C ASP A 949 -12.52 35.32 5.41
N ASP A 950 -11.20 35.17 5.29
CA ASP A 950 -10.25 36.27 5.05
C ASP A 950 -9.95 36.54 3.56
N LYS A 951 -10.62 35.83 2.65
CA LYS A 951 -10.39 35.81 1.18
C LYS A 951 -8.97 35.40 0.76
N ARG A 952 -8.21 34.77 1.67
CA ARG A 952 -6.81 34.38 1.47
C ARG A 952 -6.58 32.91 1.74
N ILE A 953 -5.67 32.30 1.00
CA ILE A 953 -5.26 30.93 1.27
C ILE A 953 -4.13 30.93 2.29
N THR A 954 -4.33 30.24 3.41
CA THR A 954 -3.27 30.07 4.41
C THR A 954 -2.17 29.18 3.84
N LEU A 955 -0.91 29.64 3.90
CA LEU A 955 0.26 28.90 3.45
C LEU A 955 1.16 28.60 4.65
N LEU A 956 1.37 27.30 4.92
CA LEU A 956 2.22 26.80 6.00
C LEU A 956 2.84 25.48 5.59
N ASP A 957 3.84 25.00 6.34
CA ASP A 957 4.22 23.60 6.28
C ASP A 957 3.45 22.84 7.35
N GLY A 958 2.80 21.75 6.94
CA GLY A 958 2.04 20.89 7.82
C GLY A 958 0.75 21.53 8.32
N GLU A 959 0.52 21.47 9.63
CA GLU A 959 -0.72 21.91 10.28
C GLU A 959 -0.41 22.99 11.33
N ASN A 960 -1.32 23.96 11.51
CA ASN A 960 -1.25 24.97 12.57
C ASN A 960 -2.66 25.52 12.86
N VAL A 961 -2.77 26.42 13.83
CA VAL A 961 -4.01 27.12 14.16
C VAL A 961 -3.89 28.59 13.77
N LYS A 962 -4.98 29.19 13.28
CA LYS A 962 -5.10 30.62 13.04
C LYS A 962 -6.38 31.19 13.66
N THR A 963 -6.40 32.51 13.80
CA THR A 963 -7.64 33.24 14.15
C THR A 963 -8.33 33.68 12.87
N ASP A 964 -9.60 33.34 12.70
CA ASP A 964 -10.42 33.74 11.55
C ASP A 964 -10.99 35.16 11.72
N PHE A 965 -11.75 35.66 10.72
CA PHE A 965 -12.37 36.99 10.81
C PHE A 965 -13.51 37.08 11.83
N ASN A 966 -13.97 35.95 12.35
CA ASN A 966 -14.96 35.90 13.42
C ASN A 966 -14.31 35.89 14.82
N GLY A 967 -12.97 35.85 14.91
CA GLY A 967 -12.25 35.70 16.16
C GLY A 967 -12.16 34.25 16.66
N ASN A 968 -12.61 33.28 15.87
CA ASN A 968 -12.52 31.87 16.20
C ASN A 968 -11.10 31.35 15.98
N SER A 969 -10.71 30.38 16.80
CA SER A 969 -9.52 29.57 16.62
C SER A 969 -9.84 28.42 15.65
N VAL A 970 -9.29 28.45 14.44
CA VAL A 970 -9.55 27.46 13.37
C VAL A 970 -8.26 26.83 12.86
N SER A 971 -8.34 25.58 12.40
CA SER A 971 -7.17 24.88 11.86
C SER A 971 -6.77 25.42 10.48
N ALA A 972 -5.47 25.40 10.20
CA ALA A 972 -4.87 25.69 8.90
C ALA A 972 -3.96 24.53 8.51
N PHE A 973 -3.93 24.20 7.21
CA PHE A 973 -3.28 22.99 6.74
C PHE A 973 -2.58 23.16 5.38
N CYS A 974 -1.49 22.43 5.21
CA CYS A 974 -0.89 22.05 3.94
C CYS A 974 -0.78 20.51 3.93
N HIS A 975 -1.64 19.87 3.15
CA HIS A 975 -1.70 18.41 3.02
C HIS A 975 -1.38 18.00 1.58
N HIS A 976 -1.02 16.74 1.34
CA HIS A 976 -1.13 16.14 0.02
C HIS A 976 -1.86 14.79 0.09
N THR A 977 -2.26 14.23 -1.05
CA THR A 977 -2.83 12.87 -1.10
C THR A 977 -1.90 11.86 -0.41
N LEU A 978 -2.45 10.95 0.39
CA LEU A 978 -1.65 9.97 1.12
C LEU A 978 -0.81 9.11 0.16
N PHE A 979 -1.43 8.70 -0.95
CA PHE A 979 -0.78 7.94 -2.02
C PHE A 979 -0.40 8.82 -3.21
N PRO A 980 0.70 8.45 -3.90
CA PRO A 980 1.04 9.08 -5.18
C PRO A 980 -0.06 8.77 -6.21
N ILE A 981 -0.30 9.72 -7.11
CA ILE A 981 -1.34 9.63 -8.15
C ILE A 981 -0.77 9.37 -9.54
N GLY A 982 0.55 9.24 -9.67
CA GLY A 982 1.22 8.92 -10.92
C GLY A 982 2.74 9.09 -10.84
N ILE A 983 3.43 8.66 -11.88
CA ILE A 983 4.86 8.92 -12.06
C ILE A 983 5.03 10.31 -12.69
N ALA A 984 5.93 11.12 -12.13
CA ALA A 984 6.24 12.42 -12.70
C ALA A 984 7.07 12.25 -13.97
N SER A 985 6.64 12.88 -15.06
CA SER A 985 7.33 12.88 -16.34
C SER A 985 7.77 14.31 -16.68
N ASN A 986 9.07 14.48 -16.92
CA ASN A 986 9.64 15.73 -17.43
C ASN A 986 9.27 15.98 -18.90
#